data_AF-A0A0D8JA43-F1
#
_entry.id   AF-A0A0D8JA43-F1
#
_cell.length_a   1.000
_cell.length_b   1.000
_cell.length_c   1.000
_cell.angle_alpha   90.00
_cell.angle_beta   90.00
_cell.angle_gamma   90.00
#
_symmetry.space_group_name_H-M   'P 1'
#
loop_
_entity.id
_entity.type
_entity.pdbx_description
1 polymer ?
#
loop_
_entity_poly.entity_id
_entity_poly.type
_entity_poly.pdbx_seq_one_letter_code
_entity_poly.pdbx_strand_id
1 'polypeptide(L)'
;MKHFTVLLTLIFFSILLSAQDQPADWENPAVFNINKEKPHASLMPFGSVDDALTQKPHQSEYYKTLSGTWKFNWVRKPSDRPVNFYKPEYDVSDWNDIPVPANWELEGYGVPIYVNHQYEFSDYKKPVSPEMKFVDDIYPAEPGKVPHDYNPVGSYRRTFTIPENWNGRQVFIQFGAVKSAFYLWINGEKVGYSQGSKTPAEWDITPYLKEGENIVAAEVYRWSDGSYLEAQDFWRISGIERDVYLYSTPKVRIRDFFAKPDLDVEYTNGVFSLDVDLSNHTSKLRSGDYTVKYSIYDESGSALLSREQEVKINRNENATVHFSEEQIKDVRKWTAETPNLYQLIISLIDDNGNTIEAVSSNIGFRKIEIIDAVFHVNGVPVTIKGVNRHEHEQYNGHVVSEEAMIKEIALMKQFNINAVRTSHYPNDERFYDLCDKYGLYVTNEANIESHGMYYGEHSLAKKPEWTPAHVDRNMRMVERDKNHPSVIVWSMGNEAGDGEVFSAVYKSIKERDPSRPVHYERAIMGDNTDIFCPQYPSVRALENYGSKHQTKPFISSEYSHAMGNSNGNLVDLWAVFNRDRNDQLQGGYIWDWIDQALVKKADDGTEFWAYGGDYGENMPTDYNFVCNGIISADYTPHPAMWEVKYAYQNVKFEQLDKGYRITNMFDFVDLSDYEISWTCTRDGEYYSSGILENVNLKPGESTDVKINPEIKIDFTDPEPHEFFIDFSVKLKEDKPFRKAGFEVAHAQFPVNIEMVSATKEQTTSAELKLEETNKNFTVHGPQFVINFDKETGTISSYKMNGTELIQKGPEVNFWRPANDNDKGSNMLGRLGVWREVSRNLKPESVTAVQTDNNKIYLTTKYNFDKIDATQSVVQVIDGKGKIEVTSSFETSNTELPNIPRIGMRWEMPVNFDNLKYFGRGPHENYIDRNHSAFVGIYESKVADQYFQYVRPQENGYKTDARWFELRNENGLGLKISGDPVIGFSTLHNPIEDFDMEDRNDYRHSNDIVKKDGVFICTDLIQMGVAGDNSWGAQPMQQYQIPAKDYQYSFTIEPIF
;
A
#
# COMPACT_ATOMS: atom_id res chain seq x y z
N MET A 1 -22.28 -76.18 -0.04
CA MET A 1 -21.28 -75.51 0.82
C MET A 1 -20.16 -74.81 0.05
N LYS A 2 -19.53 -75.41 -0.98
CA LYS A 2 -18.43 -74.75 -1.72
C LYS A 2 -18.79 -73.45 -2.48
N HIS A 3 -20.03 -73.28 -2.95
CA HIS A 3 -20.44 -72.03 -3.63
C HIS A 3 -20.81 -70.88 -2.69
N PHE A 4 -21.12 -71.16 -1.42
CA PHE A 4 -21.47 -70.13 -0.45
C PHE A 4 -20.22 -69.47 0.15
N THR A 5 -19.14 -70.26 0.31
CA THR A 5 -17.85 -69.76 0.80
C THR A 5 -17.15 -68.89 -0.25
N VAL A 6 -17.24 -69.20 -1.54
CA VAL A 6 -16.62 -68.38 -2.60
C VAL A 6 -17.33 -67.03 -2.76
N LEU A 7 -18.66 -66.97 -2.60
CA LEU A 7 -19.42 -65.72 -2.66
C LEU A 7 -19.15 -64.81 -1.45
N LEU A 8 -19.03 -65.37 -0.24
CA LEU A 8 -18.65 -64.60 0.96
C LEU A 8 -17.21 -64.11 0.90
N THR A 9 -16.29 -64.87 0.31
CA THR A 9 -14.89 -64.45 0.16
C THR A 9 -14.74 -63.35 -0.91
N LEU A 10 -15.55 -63.41 -1.99
CA LEU A 10 -15.61 -62.35 -3.00
C LEU A 10 -16.25 -61.07 -2.43
N ILE A 11 -17.31 -61.16 -1.63
CA ILE A 11 -17.92 -59.99 -0.97
C ILE A 11 -16.96 -59.38 0.07
N PHE A 12 -16.22 -60.21 0.83
CA PHE A 12 -15.17 -59.70 1.74
C PHE A 12 -14.00 -59.06 0.98
N PHE A 13 -13.60 -59.59 -0.18
CA PHE A 13 -12.58 -58.97 -1.02
C PHE A 13 -13.09 -57.68 -1.69
N SER A 14 -14.36 -57.59 -2.07
CA SER A 14 -14.96 -56.35 -2.59
C SER A 14 -15.06 -55.25 -1.52
N ILE A 15 -15.35 -55.62 -0.27
CA ILE A 15 -15.40 -54.65 0.85
C ILE A 15 -13.98 -54.23 1.26
N LEU A 16 -12.98 -55.11 1.15
CA LEU A 16 -11.57 -54.77 1.38
C LEU A 16 -10.93 -53.99 0.20
N LEU A 17 -11.42 -54.14 -1.03
CA LEU A 17 -10.98 -53.37 -2.21
C LEU A 17 -11.64 -51.98 -2.33
N SER A 18 -12.70 -51.72 -1.58
CA SER A 18 -13.31 -50.38 -1.46
C SER A 18 -12.88 -49.60 -0.22
N ALA A 19 -11.98 -50.16 0.61
CA ALA A 19 -11.18 -49.40 1.55
C ALA A 19 -9.90 -48.89 0.85
N GLN A 20 -10.07 -48.20 -0.29
CA GLN A 20 -9.07 -47.22 -0.68
C GLN A 20 -9.15 -46.09 0.35
N ASP A 21 -8.03 -45.73 0.97
CA ASP A 21 -7.92 -44.55 1.83
C ASP A 21 -8.56 -43.37 1.09
N GLN A 22 -9.74 -42.95 1.56
CA GLN A 22 -10.31 -41.68 1.12
C GLN A 22 -9.31 -40.59 1.55
N PRO A 23 -8.89 -39.70 0.64
CA PRO A 23 -8.03 -38.59 1.03
C PRO A 23 -8.70 -37.78 2.14
N ALA A 24 -7.89 -37.22 3.04
CA ALA A 24 -8.42 -36.34 4.08
C ALA A 24 -9.17 -35.15 3.43
N ASP A 25 -10.15 -34.57 4.13
CA ASP A 25 -10.95 -33.48 3.56
C ASP A 25 -10.09 -32.26 3.16
N TRP A 26 -8.91 -32.09 3.78
CA TRP A 26 -7.92 -31.04 3.49
C TRP A 26 -6.93 -31.37 2.36
N GLU A 27 -7.13 -32.49 1.65
CA GLU A 27 -6.43 -32.85 0.40
C GLU A 27 -7.42 -33.22 -0.71
N ASN A 28 -8.60 -32.61 -0.69
CA ASN A 28 -9.67 -32.91 -1.65
C ASN A 28 -10.35 -31.61 -2.10
N PRO A 29 -10.01 -31.08 -3.30
CA PRO A 29 -10.56 -29.81 -3.78
C PRO A 29 -12.07 -29.83 -4.03
N ALA A 30 -12.71 -31.01 -4.02
CA ALA A 30 -14.17 -31.15 -4.04
C ALA A 30 -14.82 -30.97 -2.66
N VAL A 31 -14.05 -31.00 -1.57
CA VAL A 31 -14.52 -30.88 -0.17
C VAL A 31 -13.87 -29.66 0.48
N PHE A 32 -14.45 -28.49 0.22
CA PHE A 32 -14.03 -27.22 0.83
C PHE A 32 -15.00 -26.76 1.95
N ASN A 33 -16.09 -27.49 2.16
CA ASN A 33 -17.04 -27.25 3.24
C ASN A 33 -17.79 -28.52 3.63
N ILE A 34 -18.16 -28.65 4.91
CA ILE A 34 -19.09 -29.65 5.43
C ILE A 34 -20.05 -28.95 6.40
N ASN A 35 -21.34 -29.09 6.14
CA ASN A 35 -22.46 -28.57 6.96
C ASN A 35 -22.48 -27.05 7.19
N LYS A 36 -21.73 -26.24 6.43
CA LYS A 36 -21.78 -24.77 6.56
C LYS A 36 -23.15 -24.24 6.18
N GLU A 37 -23.56 -23.15 6.81
CA GLU A 37 -24.64 -22.30 6.31
C GLU A 37 -24.29 -21.76 4.92
N LYS A 38 -25.33 -21.47 4.13
CA LYS A 38 -25.14 -20.82 2.83
C LYS A 38 -24.63 -19.38 3.04
N PRO A 39 -23.74 -18.86 2.19
CA PRO A 39 -23.29 -17.48 2.28
C PRO A 39 -24.49 -16.51 2.22
N HIS A 40 -24.44 -15.47 3.04
CA HIS A 40 -25.45 -14.41 3.13
C HIS A 40 -24.77 -13.08 3.42
N ALA A 41 -25.54 -11.99 3.28
CA ALA A 41 -25.05 -10.65 3.63
C ALA A 41 -24.68 -10.56 5.10
N SER A 42 -23.67 -9.75 5.42
CA SER A 42 -23.34 -9.41 6.81
C SER A 42 -24.58 -8.84 7.50
N LEU A 43 -25.03 -9.50 8.57
CA LEU A 43 -26.22 -9.10 9.33
C LEU A 43 -26.12 -9.54 10.79
N MET A 44 -26.86 -8.84 11.66
CA MET A 44 -27.01 -9.21 13.06
C MET A 44 -28.48 -9.08 13.45
N PRO A 45 -29.10 -10.13 14.03
CA PRO A 45 -30.45 -10.04 14.57
C PRO A 45 -30.50 -9.13 15.81
N PHE A 46 -31.56 -8.34 15.91
CA PHE A 46 -31.93 -7.52 17.07
C PHE A 46 -33.35 -7.86 17.52
N GLY A 47 -33.65 -7.59 18.81
CA GLY A 47 -34.97 -7.84 19.41
C GLY A 47 -36.02 -6.81 19.03
N SER A 48 -35.60 -5.62 18.60
CA SER A 48 -36.48 -4.51 18.27
C SER A 48 -35.93 -3.67 17.11
N VAL A 49 -36.81 -2.87 16.51
CA VAL A 49 -36.43 -1.86 15.51
C VAL A 49 -35.52 -0.79 16.11
N ASP A 50 -35.78 -0.36 17.34
CA ASP A 50 -34.99 0.66 18.03
C ASP A 50 -33.54 0.20 18.25
N ASP A 51 -33.34 -1.07 18.61
CA ASP A 51 -31.99 -1.64 18.75
C ASP A 51 -31.31 -1.78 17.39
N ALA A 52 -32.04 -2.20 16.35
CA ALA A 52 -31.50 -2.34 14.99
C ALA A 52 -31.03 -0.99 14.40
N LEU A 53 -31.71 0.12 14.73
CA LEU A 53 -31.32 1.48 14.35
C LEU A 53 -29.99 1.93 14.98
N THR A 54 -29.54 1.31 16.08
CA THR A 54 -28.24 1.62 16.66
C THR A 54 -27.07 1.17 15.78
N GLN A 55 -27.29 0.17 14.91
CA GLN A 55 -26.28 -0.46 14.04
C GLN A 55 -25.01 -0.90 14.77
N LYS A 56 -25.18 -1.44 15.99
CA LYS A 56 -24.08 -1.96 16.80
C LYS A 56 -24.26 -3.45 17.03
N PRO A 57 -23.73 -4.33 16.14
CA PRO A 57 -23.90 -5.77 16.24
C PRO A 57 -23.52 -6.35 17.61
N HIS A 58 -22.39 -5.90 18.16
CA HIS A 58 -21.88 -6.36 19.46
C HIS A 58 -22.76 -5.95 20.67
N GLN A 59 -23.72 -5.04 20.48
CA GLN A 59 -24.67 -4.63 21.52
C GLN A 59 -26.01 -5.37 21.42
N SER A 60 -26.21 -6.19 20.38
CA SER A 60 -27.40 -7.03 20.30
C SER A 60 -27.45 -8.00 21.48
N GLU A 61 -28.61 -8.15 22.11
CA GLU A 61 -28.85 -9.20 23.12
C GLU A 61 -28.75 -10.63 22.54
N TYR A 62 -28.69 -10.72 21.21
CA TYR A 62 -28.51 -11.96 20.46
C TYR A 62 -27.08 -12.15 19.94
N TYR A 63 -26.12 -11.34 20.40
CA TYR A 63 -24.70 -11.53 20.13
C TYR A 63 -23.96 -12.01 21.38
N LYS A 64 -23.02 -12.95 21.22
CA LYS A 64 -22.10 -13.35 22.28
C LYS A 64 -20.71 -13.64 21.69
N THR A 65 -19.73 -12.83 22.05
CA THR A 65 -18.34 -13.09 21.63
C THR A 65 -17.78 -14.39 22.22
N LEU A 66 -17.01 -15.09 21.41
CA LEU A 66 -16.12 -16.18 21.78
C LEU A 66 -14.64 -15.82 21.50
N SER A 67 -14.32 -14.58 21.14
CA SER A 67 -12.95 -14.05 21.12
C SER A 67 -12.40 -13.93 22.56
N GLY A 68 -11.08 -13.86 22.70
CA GLY A 68 -10.34 -13.87 23.96
C GLY A 68 -9.48 -15.14 24.12
N THR A 69 -9.17 -15.54 25.35
CA THR A 69 -8.26 -16.66 25.63
C THR A 69 -8.86 -18.05 25.39
N TRP A 70 -8.19 -18.88 24.59
CA TRP A 70 -8.53 -20.30 24.38
C TRP A 70 -7.38 -21.19 24.83
N LYS A 71 -7.69 -22.43 25.22
CA LYS A 71 -6.67 -23.48 25.40
C LYS A 71 -6.13 -23.88 24.05
N PHE A 72 -4.82 -24.04 23.94
CA PHE A 72 -4.13 -24.23 22.68
C PHE A 72 -3.03 -25.28 22.78
N ASN A 73 -2.99 -26.16 21.78
CA ASN A 73 -1.92 -27.11 21.55
C ASN A 73 -1.47 -27.01 20.09
N TRP A 74 -0.16 -26.90 19.89
CA TRP A 74 0.46 -26.87 18.58
C TRP A 74 1.33 -28.09 18.38
N VAL A 75 1.23 -28.73 17.22
CA VAL A 75 2.11 -29.81 16.79
C VAL A 75 2.64 -29.55 15.39
N ARG A 76 3.85 -30.06 15.11
CA ARG A 76 4.52 -29.84 13.82
C ARG A 76 3.84 -30.53 12.63
N LYS A 77 3.19 -31.67 12.86
CA LYS A 77 2.59 -32.48 11.80
C LYS A 77 1.27 -33.12 12.22
N PRO A 78 0.38 -33.46 11.27
CA PRO A 78 -0.97 -33.94 11.59
C PRO A 78 -1.02 -35.23 12.40
N SER A 79 -0.03 -36.12 12.24
CA SER A 79 0.02 -37.41 12.94
C SER A 79 0.31 -37.28 14.45
N ASP A 80 0.84 -36.13 14.89
CA ASP A 80 1.21 -35.90 16.30
C ASP A 80 0.09 -35.20 17.09
N ARG A 81 -1.00 -34.79 16.41
CA ARG A 81 -2.06 -33.98 17.04
C ARG A 81 -2.84 -34.78 18.09
N PRO A 82 -3.41 -34.13 19.11
CA PRO A 82 -4.19 -34.79 20.15
C PRO A 82 -5.56 -35.23 19.62
N VAL A 83 -5.65 -36.36 18.91
CA VAL A 83 -6.84 -36.81 18.14
C VAL A 83 -8.18 -36.88 18.89
N ASN A 84 -8.20 -36.87 20.22
CA ASN A 84 -9.42 -36.93 21.04
C ASN A 84 -9.71 -35.63 21.82
N PHE A 85 -8.98 -34.54 21.57
CA PHE A 85 -9.05 -33.30 22.37
C PHE A 85 -10.45 -32.64 22.40
N TYR A 86 -11.23 -32.89 21.34
CA TYR A 86 -12.59 -32.38 21.18
C TYR A 86 -13.60 -33.02 22.16
N LYS A 87 -13.25 -34.15 22.78
CA LYS A 87 -14.13 -34.86 23.72
C LYS A 87 -14.22 -34.10 25.06
N PRO A 88 -15.41 -33.97 25.66
CA PRO A 88 -15.59 -33.23 26.91
C PRO A 88 -14.70 -33.70 28.07
N GLU A 89 -14.44 -35.00 28.16
CA GLU A 89 -13.64 -35.64 29.21
C GLU A 89 -12.12 -35.53 28.99
N TYR A 90 -11.67 -35.04 27.84
CA TYR A 90 -10.23 -34.87 27.58
C TYR A 90 -9.67 -33.74 28.45
N ASP A 91 -8.56 -33.98 29.13
CA ASP A 91 -7.92 -32.99 29.99
C ASP A 91 -7.00 -32.06 29.18
N VAL A 92 -7.26 -30.75 29.26
CA VAL A 92 -6.47 -29.69 28.61
C VAL A 92 -5.85 -28.74 29.64
N SER A 93 -5.85 -29.10 30.93
CA SER A 93 -5.32 -28.24 31.99
C SER A 93 -3.84 -27.89 31.81
N ASP A 94 -3.07 -28.81 31.24
CA ASP A 94 -1.66 -28.63 30.90
C ASP A 94 -1.41 -27.91 29.55
N TRP A 95 -2.47 -27.54 28.81
CA TRP A 95 -2.31 -26.80 27.57
C TRP A 95 -2.04 -25.32 27.84
N ASN A 96 -1.25 -24.73 26.93
CA ASN A 96 -1.03 -23.29 26.90
C ASN A 96 -2.33 -22.55 26.59
N ASP A 97 -2.30 -21.25 26.83
CA ASP A 97 -3.36 -20.33 26.44
C ASP A 97 -2.91 -19.52 25.21
N ILE A 98 -3.84 -19.19 24.31
CA ILE A 98 -3.61 -18.31 23.16
C ILE A 98 -4.75 -17.29 23.05
N PRO A 99 -4.48 -16.02 22.67
CA PRO A 99 -5.53 -15.10 22.26
C PRO A 99 -6.20 -15.57 20.96
N VAL A 100 -7.49 -15.26 20.82
CA VAL A 100 -8.27 -15.44 19.60
C VAL A 100 -9.03 -14.13 19.36
N PRO A 101 -8.88 -13.47 18.20
CA PRO A 101 -8.03 -13.85 17.07
C PRO A 101 -6.53 -13.69 17.33
N ALA A 102 -5.71 -14.49 16.64
CA ALA A 102 -4.25 -14.38 16.59
C ALA A 102 -3.67 -15.26 15.47
N ASN A 103 -2.55 -14.81 14.88
CA ASN A 103 -1.67 -15.68 14.10
C ASN A 103 -0.69 -16.39 15.05
N TRP A 104 -0.71 -17.73 15.11
CA TRP A 104 0.06 -18.45 16.14
C TRP A 104 1.57 -18.27 16.01
N GLU A 105 2.07 -17.90 14.81
CA GLU A 105 3.50 -17.66 14.58
C GLU A 105 4.03 -16.46 15.36
N LEU A 106 3.17 -15.47 15.58
CA LEU A 106 3.49 -14.26 16.34
C LEU A 106 3.29 -14.46 17.85
N GLU A 107 2.56 -15.51 18.23
CA GLU A 107 2.41 -15.99 19.61
C GLU A 107 3.51 -17.01 20.01
N GLY A 108 4.51 -17.23 19.15
CA GLY A 108 5.69 -18.06 19.44
C GLY A 108 5.60 -19.52 18.98
N TYR A 109 4.63 -19.88 18.13
CA TYR A 109 4.46 -21.25 17.61
C TYR A 109 4.81 -21.35 16.13
N GLY A 110 5.70 -22.28 15.75
CA GLY A 110 6.07 -22.43 14.34
C GLY A 110 6.92 -21.25 13.82
N VAL A 111 6.80 -20.94 12.52
CA VAL A 111 7.69 -20.01 11.82
C VAL A 111 6.89 -19.21 10.79
N PRO A 112 6.85 -17.86 10.84
CA PRO A 112 6.38 -17.03 9.74
C PRO A 112 7.25 -17.26 8.50
N ILE A 113 6.63 -17.50 7.34
CA ILE A 113 7.37 -17.67 6.08
C ILE A 113 6.87 -16.61 5.11
N TYR A 114 7.77 -15.88 4.48
CA TYR A 114 7.43 -14.96 3.40
C TYR A 114 8.01 -15.47 2.08
N VAL A 115 7.15 -15.68 1.08
CA VAL A 115 7.51 -15.94 -0.31
C VAL A 115 6.53 -15.19 -1.19
N ASN A 116 6.97 -14.78 -2.38
CA ASN A 116 6.14 -14.10 -3.37
C ASN A 116 5.28 -15.13 -4.12
N HIS A 117 5.75 -15.61 -5.28
CA HIS A 117 4.92 -16.41 -6.17
C HIS A 117 4.91 -17.90 -5.78
N GLN A 118 5.92 -18.38 -5.04
CA GLN A 118 6.06 -19.78 -4.67
C GLN A 118 5.01 -20.20 -3.62
N TYR A 119 4.78 -21.50 -3.53
CA TYR A 119 4.16 -22.10 -2.35
C TYR A 119 5.24 -22.37 -1.31
N GLU A 120 5.09 -21.86 -0.09
CA GLU A 120 6.07 -22.01 0.99
C GLU A 120 6.29 -23.47 1.41
N PHE A 121 5.30 -24.34 1.19
CA PHE A 121 5.41 -25.76 1.45
C PHE A 121 6.00 -26.56 0.28
N SER A 122 6.05 -25.95 -0.91
CA SER A 122 6.47 -26.58 -2.17
C SER A 122 7.36 -25.63 -2.98
N ASP A 123 8.41 -25.10 -2.36
CA ASP A 123 9.47 -24.36 -3.04
C ASP A 123 10.67 -25.30 -3.31
N TYR A 124 10.96 -25.56 -4.58
CA TYR A 124 12.06 -26.44 -5.00
C TYR A 124 13.45 -25.90 -4.59
N LYS A 125 13.59 -24.58 -4.40
CA LYS A 125 14.86 -23.95 -4.00
C LYS A 125 15.19 -24.22 -2.54
N LYS A 126 14.15 -24.35 -1.71
CA LYS A 126 14.25 -24.57 -0.26
C LYS A 126 13.12 -25.49 0.23
N PRO A 127 13.13 -26.78 -0.14
CA PRO A 127 12.04 -27.69 0.21
C PRO A 127 11.96 -27.88 1.73
N VAL A 128 10.79 -27.60 2.30
CA VAL A 128 10.53 -27.82 3.73
C VAL A 128 10.12 -29.26 4.04
N SER A 129 9.80 -30.05 3.01
CA SER A 129 9.45 -31.46 3.07
C SER A 129 9.93 -32.18 1.79
N PRO A 130 10.46 -33.42 1.90
CA PRO A 130 10.79 -34.25 0.74
C PRO A 130 9.58 -34.89 0.07
N GLU A 131 8.37 -34.76 0.64
CA GLU A 131 7.15 -35.35 0.08
C GLU A 131 6.63 -34.57 -1.13
N MET A 132 6.97 -33.28 -1.22
CA MET A 132 6.58 -32.43 -2.34
C MET A 132 7.44 -32.73 -3.57
N LYS A 133 6.76 -33.08 -4.67
CA LYS A 133 7.37 -33.42 -5.96
C LYS A 133 7.11 -32.32 -6.97
N PHE A 134 8.01 -32.21 -7.95
CA PHE A 134 8.00 -31.15 -8.93
C PHE A 134 7.96 -31.68 -10.37
N VAL A 135 7.34 -30.89 -11.26
CA VAL A 135 7.47 -30.99 -12.71
C VAL A 135 8.38 -29.84 -13.15
N ASP A 136 9.42 -30.19 -13.91
CA ASP A 136 10.42 -29.27 -14.45
C ASP A 136 11.08 -28.34 -13.40
N ASP A 137 11.18 -28.80 -12.14
CA ASP A 137 11.68 -28.02 -11.00
C ASP A 137 10.98 -26.65 -10.83
N ILE A 138 9.70 -26.56 -11.22
CA ILE A 138 8.90 -25.34 -11.13
C ILE A 138 7.54 -25.63 -10.48
N TYR A 139 6.80 -26.60 -11.02
CA TYR A 139 5.40 -26.81 -10.65
C TYR A 139 5.26 -27.93 -9.63
N PRO A 140 4.42 -27.78 -8.58
CA PRO A 140 3.96 -28.92 -7.78
C PRO A 140 3.35 -29.99 -8.70
N ALA A 141 3.85 -31.22 -8.62
CA ALA A 141 3.45 -32.31 -9.52
C ALA A 141 2.04 -32.85 -9.23
N GLU A 142 1.54 -32.68 -8.00
CA GLU A 142 0.25 -33.18 -7.54
C GLU A 142 -0.52 -32.07 -6.80
N PRO A 143 -1.04 -31.04 -7.51
CA PRO A 143 -1.79 -29.95 -6.89
C PRO A 143 -2.99 -30.47 -6.08
N GLY A 144 -3.16 -29.93 -4.87
CA GLY A 144 -4.12 -30.43 -3.88
C GLY A 144 -3.51 -31.33 -2.81
N LYS A 145 -2.27 -31.82 -2.99
CA LYS A 145 -1.51 -32.49 -1.92
C LYS A 145 -0.65 -31.50 -1.15
N VAL A 146 -0.52 -31.72 0.16
CA VAL A 146 0.33 -30.94 1.06
C VAL A 146 1.15 -31.88 1.94
N PRO A 147 2.30 -31.46 2.48
CA PRO A 147 3.18 -32.37 3.22
C PRO A 147 2.54 -32.94 4.50
N HIS A 148 2.77 -34.21 4.78
CA HIS A 148 2.30 -34.93 5.98
C HIS A 148 3.34 -34.94 7.10
N ASP A 149 4.64 -34.82 6.78
CA ASP A 149 5.74 -34.83 7.74
C ASP A 149 6.05 -33.46 8.34
N TYR A 150 5.58 -32.40 7.70
CA TYR A 150 5.54 -31.03 8.21
C TYR A 150 4.28 -30.35 7.69
N ASN A 151 3.24 -30.27 8.52
CA ASN A 151 2.04 -29.45 8.29
C ASN A 151 1.47 -29.12 9.67
N PRO A 152 1.86 -27.97 10.23
CA PRO A 152 1.49 -27.62 11.59
C PRO A 152 -0.01 -27.65 11.82
N VAL A 153 -0.40 -28.19 12.98
CA VAL A 153 -1.80 -28.26 13.42
C VAL A 153 -1.95 -27.55 14.77
N GLY A 154 -2.87 -26.61 14.82
CA GLY A 154 -3.30 -25.93 16.04
C GLY A 154 -4.64 -26.48 16.52
N SER A 155 -4.66 -27.07 17.72
CA SER A 155 -5.87 -27.52 18.40
C SER A 155 -6.32 -26.48 19.43
N TYR A 156 -7.49 -25.90 19.23
CA TYR A 156 -8.09 -24.86 20.07
C TYR A 156 -9.26 -25.42 20.86
N ARG A 157 -9.39 -25.09 22.16
CA ARG A 157 -10.55 -25.47 22.98
C ARG A 157 -10.96 -24.37 23.94
N ARG A 158 -12.28 -24.16 24.08
CA ARG A 158 -12.85 -23.19 25.03
C ARG A 158 -14.20 -23.67 25.56
N THR A 159 -14.53 -23.31 26.80
CA THR A 159 -15.88 -23.47 27.35
C THR A 159 -16.70 -22.20 27.15
N PHE A 160 -18.02 -22.33 27.07
CA PHE A 160 -18.95 -21.20 26.99
C PHE A 160 -20.33 -21.57 27.54
N THR A 161 -21.15 -20.56 27.85
CA THR A 161 -22.55 -20.74 28.24
C THR A 161 -23.47 -19.98 27.30
N ILE A 162 -24.67 -20.51 27.09
CA ILE A 162 -25.71 -19.85 26.30
C ILE A 162 -26.52 -18.92 27.23
N PRO A 163 -26.78 -17.65 26.84
CA PRO A 163 -27.65 -16.75 27.59
C PRO A 163 -29.06 -17.33 27.79
N GLU A 164 -29.68 -17.10 28.95
CA GLU A 164 -31.01 -17.65 29.27
C GLU A 164 -32.11 -17.16 28.31
N ASN A 165 -32.02 -15.92 27.82
CA ASN A 165 -32.93 -15.35 26.83
C ASN A 165 -32.82 -16.03 25.45
N TRP A 166 -31.88 -16.95 25.25
CA TRP A 166 -31.75 -17.73 24.01
C TRP A 166 -32.49 -19.06 24.04
N ASN A 167 -33.15 -19.41 25.15
CA ASN A 167 -33.85 -20.68 25.26
C ASN A 167 -34.94 -20.85 24.16
N GLY A 168 -34.88 -21.96 23.43
CA GLY A 168 -35.81 -22.27 22.35
C GLY A 168 -35.58 -21.53 21.02
N ARG A 169 -34.52 -20.71 20.93
CA ARG A 169 -34.06 -20.05 19.71
C ARG A 169 -33.11 -20.95 18.90
N GLN A 170 -32.75 -20.52 17.69
CA GLN A 170 -31.63 -21.09 16.96
C GLN A 170 -30.34 -20.39 17.38
N VAL A 171 -29.23 -21.12 17.43
CA VAL A 171 -27.91 -20.61 17.80
C VAL A 171 -26.91 -21.01 16.74
N PHE A 172 -26.21 -20.02 16.22
CA PHE A 172 -25.18 -20.17 15.20
C PHE A 172 -23.83 -19.79 15.78
N ILE A 173 -22.77 -20.41 15.28
CA ILE A 173 -21.38 -20.01 15.52
C ILE A 173 -20.79 -19.49 14.22
N GLN A 174 -20.12 -18.34 14.28
CA GLN A 174 -19.37 -17.78 13.16
C GLN A 174 -17.89 -17.67 13.55
N PHE A 175 -17.04 -18.19 12.68
CA PHE A 175 -15.61 -17.89 12.64
C PHE A 175 -15.35 -16.90 11.51
N GLY A 176 -14.83 -15.71 11.80
CA GLY A 176 -14.64 -14.65 10.80
C GLY A 176 -13.62 -15.01 9.72
N ALA A 177 -12.47 -15.55 10.12
CA ALA A 177 -11.41 -16.00 9.22
C ALA A 177 -10.51 -17.02 9.95
N VAL A 178 -10.22 -18.14 9.30
CA VAL A 178 -9.30 -19.18 9.82
C VAL A 178 -8.40 -19.63 8.69
N LYS A 179 -7.08 -19.56 8.89
CA LYS A 179 -6.08 -19.93 7.88
C LYS A 179 -5.39 -21.26 8.25
N SER A 180 -5.37 -22.28 7.38
CA SER A 180 -5.98 -22.36 6.02
C SER A 180 -7.30 -23.16 5.96
N ALA A 181 -7.45 -24.16 6.83
CA ALA A 181 -8.61 -25.04 6.90
C ALA A 181 -8.80 -25.58 8.31
N PHE A 182 -10.04 -25.90 8.70
CA PHE A 182 -10.30 -26.42 10.04
C PHE A 182 -11.56 -27.27 10.18
N TYR A 183 -11.53 -28.16 11.18
CA TYR A 183 -12.68 -28.90 11.67
C TYR A 183 -13.25 -28.28 12.95
N LEU A 184 -14.57 -28.42 13.14
CA LEU A 184 -15.28 -27.89 14.29
C LEU A 184 -16.04 -29.00 15.05
N TRP A 185 -15.99 -28.95 16.38
CA TRP A 185 -16.80 -29.76 17.28
C TRP A 185 -17.46 -28.93 18.36
N ILE A 186 -18.66 -29.35 18.76
CA ILE A 186 -19.39 -28.83 19.91
C ILE A 186 -19.73 -30.01 20.82
N ASN A 187 -19.38 -29.92 22.10
CA ASN A 187 -19.63 -30.96 23.11
C ASN A 187 -19.20 -32.40 22.72
N GLY A 188 -18.13 -32.53 21.92
CA GLY A 188 -17.62 -33.83 21.47
C GLY A 188 -18.17 -34.30 20.13
N GLU A 189 -19.17 -33.63 19.57
CA GLU A 189 -19.81 -33.99 18.31
C GLU A 189 -19.25 -33.15 17.16
N LYS A 190 -18.92 -33.80 16.04
CA LYS A 190 -18.34 -33.13 14.86
C LYS A 190 -19.44 -32.33 14.15
N VAL A 191 -19.25 -31.03 14.06
CA VAL A 191 -20.21 -30.11 13.41
C VAL A 191 -19.91 -29.99 11.93
N GLY A 192 -18.65 -29.74 11.56
CA GLY A 192 -18.32 -29.48 10.15
C GLY A 192 -16.83 -29.26 9.87
N TYR A 193 -16.57 -28.73 8.68
CA TYR A 193 -15.25 -28.44 8.11
C TYR A 193 -15.34 -27.22 7.16
N SER A 194 -14.27 -26.41 7.07
CA SER A 194 -14.21 -25.26 6.16
C SER A 194 -12.81 -25.00 5.60
N GLN A 195 -12.76 -24.56 4.34
CA GLN A 195 -11.62 -23.93 3.67
C GLN A 195 -11.98 -22.50 3.19
N GLY A 196 -10.97 -21.74 2.75
CA GLY A 196 -11.12 -20.37 2.26
C GLY A 196 -10.97 -19.35 3.39
N SER A 197 -9.75 -18.86 3.59
CA SER A 197 -9.30 -18.23 4.84
C SER A 197 -9.69 -16.77 5.06
N LYS A 198 -10.55 -16.18 4.21
CA LYS A 198 -10.80 -14.72 4.19
C LYS A 198 -12.27 -14.32 4.16
N THR A 199 -13.17 -15.30 4.25
CA THR A 199 -14.61 -15.08 4.39
C THR A 199 -15.15 -16.00 5.49
N PRO A 200 -16.24 -15.61 6.19
CA PRO A 200 -16.70 -16.30 7.38
C PRO A 200 -17.13 -17.74 7.11
N ALA A 201 -17.04 -18.56 8.15
CA ALA A 201 -17.58 -19.92 8.20
C ALA A 201 -18.60 -20.02 9.34
N GLU A 202 -19.83 -20.39 9.01
CA GLU A 202 -20.97 -20.41 9.92
C GLU A 202 -21.64 -21.79 9.97
N TRP A 203 -22.10 -22.19 11.15
CA TRP A 203 -22.89 -23.42 11.36
C TRP A 203 -24.03 -23.18 12.35
N ASP A 204 -25.20 -23.78 12.09
CA ASP A 204 -26.23 -24.00 13.11
C ASP A 204 -25.72 -25.03 14.15
N ILE A 205 -25.47 -24.56 15.38
CA ILE A 205 -25.01 -25.41 16.48
C ILE A 205 -26.12 -25.82 17.44
N THR A 206 -27.36 -25.38 17.21
CA THR A 206 -28.52 -25.67 18.06
C THR A 206 -28.65 -27.16 18.42
N PRO A 207 -28.46 -28.12 17.47
CA PRO A 207 -28.60 -29.54 17.78
C PRO A 207 -27.53 -30.12 18.71
N TYR A 208 -26.39 -29.43 18.85
CA TYR A 208 -25.21 -29.92 19.59
C TYR A 208 -25.09 -29.30 21.00
N LEU A 209 -25.92 -28.32 21.31
CA LEU A 209 -25.89 -27.60 22.59
C LEU A 209 -26.54 -28.42 23.72
N LYS A 210 -26.03 -28.21 24.94
CA LYS A 210 -26.60 -28.72 26.18
C LYS A 210 -26.84 -27.57 27.17
N GLU A 211 -27.66 -27.83 28.18
CA GLU A 211 -27.89 -26.89 29.28
C GLU A 211 -26.59 -26.65 30.08
N GLY A 212 -26.36 -25.40 30.47
CA GLY A 212 -25.17 -25.00 31.24
C GLY A 212 -23.92 -24.79 30.37
N GLU A 213 -22.79 -25.31 30.84
CA GLU A 213 -21.49 -25.14 30.19
C GLU A 213 -21.36 -26.06 28.96
N ASN A 214 -20.99 -25.47 27.83
CA ASN A 214 -20.73 -26.11 26.55
C ASN A 214 -19.24 -26.00 26.21
N ILE A 215 -18.75 -26.91 25.35
CA ILE A 215 -17.36 -26.90 24.86
C ILE A 215 -17.36 -26.70 23.36
N VAL A 216 -16.50 -25.79 22.88
CA VAL A 216 -16.12 -25.66 21.47
C VAL A 216 -14.67 -26.12 21.30
N ALA A 217 -14.42 -26.87 20.22
CA ALA A 217 -13.09 -27.31 19.83
C ALA A 217 -12.88 -27.12 18.32
N ALA A 218 -11.72 -26.59 17.93
CA ALA A 218 -11.34 -26.39 16.53
C ALA A 218 -9.96 -26.97 16.26
N GLU A 219 -9.81 -27.68 15.14
CA GLU A 219 -8.53 -28.27 14.68
C GLU A 219 -8.14 -27.59 13.37
N VAL A 220 -7.15 -26.70 13.43
CA VAL A 220 -6.72 -25.83 12.33
C VAL A 220 -5.43 -26.35 11.71
N TYR A 221 -5.40 -26.47 10.39
CA TYR A 221 -4.25 -26.91 9.61
C TYR A 221 -3.60 -25.72 8.92
N ARG A 222 -2.26 -25.68 8.91
CA ARG A 222 -1.47 -24.65 8.20
C ARG A 222 -1.66 -24.74 6.69
N TRP A 223 -1.61 -25.96 6.16
CA TRP A 223 -1.72 -26.24 4.74
C TRP A 223 -2.87 -27.21 4.44
N SER A 224 -3.60 -26.92 3.37
CA SER A 224 -4.64 -27.76 2.76
C SER A 224 -4.61 -27.62 1.23
N ASP A 225 -5.44 -28.37 0.50
CA ASP A 225 -5.62 -28.16 -0.95
C ASP A 225 -6.03 -26.70 -1.26
N GLY A 226 -6.83 -26.06 -0.41
CA GLY A 226 -7.19 -24.64 -0.52
C GLY A 226 -6.00 -23.68 -0.46
N SER A 227 -4.86 -24.05 0.12
CA SER A 227 -3.64 -23.24 0.12
C SER A 227 -3.07 -23.04 -1.29
N TYR A 228 -3.40 -23.91 -2.25
CA TYR A 228 -3.03 -23.70 -3.66
C TYR A 228 -3.74 -22.48 -4.29
N LEU A 229 -4.83 -22.01 -3.70
CA LEU A 229 -5.58 -20.82 -4.12
C LEU A 229 -5.29 -19.60 -3.23
N GLU A 230 -4.31 -19.67 -2.33
CA GLU A 230 -3.96 -18.62 -1.38
C GLU A 230 -2.45 -18.30 -1.45
N ALA A 231 -1.94 -18.17 -2.68
CA ALA A 231 -0.54 -17.92 -3.00
C ALA A 231 -0.18 -16.43 -3.10
N GLN A 232 -0.85 -15.56 -2.35
CA GLN A 232 -0.57 -14.12 -2.37
C GLN A 232 0.88 -13.80 -1.97
N ASP A 233 1.39 -12.69 -2.50
CA ASP A 233 2.66 -12.06 -2.10
C ASP A 233 2.56 -11.39 -0.73
N PHE A 234 2.55 -12.22 0.33
CA PHE A 234 2.42 -11.80 1.74
C PHE A 234 2.97 -12.84 2.71
N TRP A 235 2.89 -12.58 4.02
CA TRP A 235 3.27 -13.54 5.05
C TRP A 235 2.36 -14.79 5.07
N ARG A 236 2.99 -15.96 5.04
CA ARG A 236 2.36 -17.28 5.16
C ARG A 236 2.28 -17.70 6.63
N ILE A 237 1.38 -17.05 7.35
CA ILE A 237 1.05 -17.30 8.77
C ILE A 237 -0.33 -17.98 8.93
N SER A 238 -0.69 -18.44 10.12
CA SER A 238 -1.85 -19.33 10.36
C SER A 238 -2.53 -19.09 11.69
N GLY A 239 -3.75 -19.61 11.83
CA GLY A 239 -4.56 -19.47 13.06
C GLY A 239 -5.96 -18.93 12.79
N ILE A 240 -6.62 -18.48 13.85
CA ILE A 240 -7.93 -17.84 13.79
C ILE A 240 -7.68 -16.32 13.68
N GLU A 241 -7.81 -15.76 12.48
CA GLU A 241 -7.34 -14.41 12.13
C GLU A 241 -8.39 -13.30 12.41
N ARG A 242 -9.67 -13.66 12.52
CA ARG A 242 -10.76 -12.73 12.85
C ARG A 242 -11.67 -13.29 13.93
N ASP A 243 -12.56 -12.44 14.44
CA ASP A 243 -13.41 -12.75 15.58
C ASP A 243 -14.22 -14.05 15.45
N VAL A 244 -14.43 -14.68 16.61
CA VAL A 244 -15.33 -15.83 16.75
C VAL A 244 -16.46 -15.43 17.68
N TYR A 245 -17.70 -15.67 17.28
CA TYR A 245 -18.85 -15.35 18.11
C TYR A 245 -20.04 -16.28 17.85
N LEU A 246 -20.97 -16.26 18.79
CA LEU A 246 -22.29 -16.86 18.65
C LEU A 246 -23.31 -15.78 18.38
N TYR A 247 -24.33 -16.11 17.61
CA TYR A 247 -25.53 -15.30 17.54
C TYR A 247 -26.80 -16.15 17.52
N SER A 248 -27.94 -15.54 17.86
CA SER A 248 -29.21 -16.26 18.00
C SER A 248 -30.39 -15.62 17.28
N THR A 249 -31.12 -16.43 16.51
CA THR A 249 -32.33 -16.00 15.79
C THR A 249 -33.58 -16.70 16.32
N PRO A 250 -34.79 -16.14 16.13
CA PRO A 250 -36.00 -16.95 16.24
C PRO A 250 -35.96 -18.16 15.30
N LYS A 251 -36.90 -19.11 15.49
CA LYS A 251 -37.00 -20.31 14.65
C LYS A 251 -37.40 -19.99 13.21
N VAL A 252 -38.23 -18.97 13.00
CA VAL A 252 -38.46 -18.41 11.66
C VAL A 252 -37.65 -17.14 11.62
N ARG A 253 -36.66 -17.10 10.74
CA ARG A 253 -35.63 -16.05 10.70
C ARG A 253 -35.48 -15.42 9.33
N ILE A 254 -35.00 -14.20 9.30
CA ILE A 254 -34.38 -13.55 8.15
C ILE A 254 -32.99 -14.18 7.99
N ARG A 255 -32.80 -14.97 6.92
CA ARG A 255 -31.52 -15.63 6.62
C ARG A 255 -30.59 -14.70 5.84
N ASP A 256 -31.14 -13.90 4.93
CA ASP A 256 -30.37 -13.04 4.04
C ASP A 256 -31.28 -11.96 3.45
N PHE A 257 -30.67 -10.93 2.89
CA PHE A 257 -31.37 -9.92 2.10
C PHE A 257 -30.45 -9.34 1.02
N PHE A 258 -31.05 -8.91 -0.08
CA PHE A 258 -30.35 -8.14 -1.12
C PHE A 258 -31.08 -6.81 -1.34
N ALA A 259 -30.50 -5.75 -0.80
CA ALA A 259 -30.96 -4.37 -1.00
C ALA A 259 -30.36 -3.84 -2.30
N LYS A 260 -31.20 -3.27 -3.17
CA LYS A 260 -30.79 -2.76 -4.48
C LYS A 260 -31.14 -1.27 -4.60
N PRO A 261 -30.43 -0.37 -3.90
CA PRO A 261 -30.56 1.06 -4.08
C PRO A 261 -29.87 1.49 -5.40
N ASP A 262 -30.66 1.93 -6.37
CA ASP A 262 -30.20 2.39 -7.68
C ASP A 262 -30.74 3.80 -7.98
N LEU A 263 -30.45 4.34 -9.16
CA LEU A 263 -30.94 5.63 -9.62
C LEU A 263 -31.74 5.49 -10.92
N ASP A 264 -32.66 6.44 -11.13
CA ASP A 264 -33.31 6.59 -12.42
C ASP A 264 -32.32 7.03 -13.52
N VAL A 265 -32.78 7.02 -14.77
CA VAL A 265 -31.96 7.38 -15.95
C VAL A 265 -31.45 8.82 -15.94
N GLU A 266 -32.08 9.70 -15.16
CA GLU A 266 -31.68 11.10 -14.96
C GLU A 266 -30.79 11.28 -13.72
N TYR A 267 -30.42 10.19 -13.04
CA TYR A 267 -29.56 10.15 -11.84
C TYR A 267 -30.02 11.11 -10.73
N THR A 268 -31.33 11.29 -10.57
CA THR A 268 -31.93 12.26 -9.64
C THR A 268 -32.77 11.57 -8.57
N ASN A 269 -33.62 10.63 -8.97
CA ASN A 269 -34.46 9.89 -8.03
C ASN A 269 -33.84 8.53 -7.72
N GLY A 270 -34.03 8.06 -6.49
CA GLY A 270 -33.67 6.71 -6.10
C GLY A 270 -34.70 5.70 -6.61
N VAL A 271 -34.23 4.53 -7.01
CA VAL A 271 -35.05 3.35 -7.32
C VAL A 271 -34.62 2.26 -6.36
N PHE A 272 -35.53 1.78 -5.52
CA PHE A 272 -35.23 0.78 -4.50
C PHE A 272 -36.05 -0.48 -4.70
N SER A 273 -35.39 -1.63 -4.68
CA SER A 273 -36.03 -2.94 -4.53
C SER A 273 -35.31 -3.78 -3.47
N LEU A 274 -36.00 -4.79 -2.93
CA LEU A 274 -35.48 -5.61 -1.84
C LEU A 274 -35.96 -7.06 -1.99
N ASP A 275 -35.01 -7.99 -1.93
CA ASP A 275 -35.27 -9.41 -1.74
C ASP A 275 -34.94 -9.79 -0.30
N VAL A 276 -35.84 -10.50 0.39
CA VAL A 276 -35.62 -11.00 1.77
C VAL A 276 -35.82 -12.51 1.79
N ASP A 277 -34.77 -13.25 2.14
CA ASP A 277 -34.82 -14.70 2.28
C ASP A 277 -35.11 -15.09 3.73
N LEU A 278 -36.11 -15.93 3.92
CA LEU A 278 -36.53 -16.47 5.21
C LEU A 278 -36.22 -17.97 5.30
N SER A 279 -35.88 -18.42 6.52
CA SER A 279 -35.74 -19.84 6.87
C SER A 279 -36.63 -20.18 8.06
N ASN A 280 -37.28 -21.35 8.03
CA ASN A 280 -38.15 -21.81 9.10
C ASN A 280 -37.68 -23.14 9.71
N HIS A 281 -37.12 -23.10 10.90
CA HIS A 281 -36.62 -24.24 11.67
C HIS A 281 -37.67 -24.83 12.65
N THR A 282 -38.95 -24.47 12.51
CA THR A 282 -40.02 -25.03 13.36
C THR A 282 -40.38 -26.44 12.91
N SER A 283 -40.71 -27.32 13.86
CA SER A 283 -41.20 -28.68 13.57
C SER A 283 -42.74 -28.78 13.50
N LYS A 284 -43.45 -27.70 13.86
CA LYS A 284 -44.93 -27.64 13.92
C LYS A 284 -45.53 -27.66 12.51
N LEU A 285 -46.60 -28.45 12.33
CA LEU A 285 -47.29 -28.60 11.03
C LEU A 285 -47.87 -27.30 10.44
N ARG A 286 -48.13 -26.30 11.28
CA ARG A 286 -48.42 -24.92 10.87
C ARG A 286 -47.49 -23.99 11.65
N SER A 287 -46.61 -23.31 10.95
CA SER A 287 -46.01 -22.04 11.36
C SER A 287 -47.09 -20.96 11.25
N GLY A 288 -47.02 -19.93 12.09
CA GLY A 288 -47.95 -18.80 11.98
C GLY A 288 -47.84 -18.10 10.63
N ASP A 289 -48.79 -17.21 10.33
CA ASP A 289 -48.61 -16.23 9.26
C ASP A 289 -47.60 -15.19 9.76
N TYR A 290 -46.68 -14.75 8.89
CA TYR A 290 -45.68 -13.75 9.22
C TYR A 290 -45.83 -12.53 8.31
N THR A 291 -45.33 -11.39 8.76
CA THR A 291 -45.20 -10.19 7.93
C THR A 291 -43.74 -9.77 7.89
N VAL A 292 -43.19 -9.61 6.69
CA VAL A 292 -41.90 -8.94 6.49
C VAL A 292 -42.20 -7.48 6.23
N LYS A 293 -41.58 -6.59 7.00
CA LYS A 293 -41.67 -5.14 6.83
C LYS A 293 -40.28 -4.56 6.68
N TYR A 294 -40.10 -3.65 5.72
CA TYR A 294 -38.90 -2.83 5.65
C TYR A 294 -39.21 -1.35 5.82
N SER A 295 -38.23 -0.59 6.31
CA SER A 295 -38.27 0.87 6.39
C SER A 295 -36.90 1.45 6.05
N ILE A 296 -36.88 2.54 5.28
CA ILE A 296 -35.67 3.30 4.94
C ILE A 296 -35.71 4.63 5.67
N TYR A 297 -34.66 4.93 6.44
CA TYR A 297 -34.51 6.16 7.19
C TYR A 297 -33.39 7.01 6.61
N ASP A 298 -33.60 8.32 6.58
CA ASP A 298 -32.54 9.29 6.29
C ASP A 298 -31.65 9.55 7.52
N GLU A 299 -30.60 10.35 7.32
CA GLU A 299 -29.64 10.73 8.37
C GLU A 299 -30.30 11.47 9.56
N SER A 300 -31.47 12.08 9.37
CA SER A 300 -32.22 12.73 10.46
C SER A 300 -33.03 11.75 11.31
N GLY A 301 -33.10 10.47 10.90
CA GLY A 301 -33.95 9.45 11.49
C GLY A 301 -35.39 9.47 10.96
N SER A 302 -35.67 10.19 9.87
CA SER A 302 -37.00 10.26 9.28
C SER A 302 -37.22 9.10 8.30
N ALA A 303 -38.33 8.37 8.45
CA ALA A 303 -38.68 7.28 7.53
C ALA A 303 -39.13 7.84 6.17
N LEU A 304 -38.37 7.55 5.11
CA LEU A 304 -38.67 7.97 3.74
C LEU A 304 -39.63 7.01 3.03
N LEU A 305 -39.51 5.72 3.33
CA LEU A 305 -40.30 4.67 2.71
C LEU A 305 -40.51 3.53 3.71
N SER A 306 -41.70 2.95 3.70
CA SER A 306 -41.99 1.72 4.46
C SER A 306 -43.02 0.87 3.72
N ARG A 307 -42.76 -0.43 3.62
CA ARG A 307 -43.65 -1.42 3.02
C ARG A 307 -43.62 -2.70 3.82
N GLU A 308 -44.70 -3.46 3.69
CA GLU A 308 -44.85 -4.74 4.34
C GLU A 308 -45.58 -5.73 3.44
N GLN A 309 -45.28 -7.02 3.63
CA GLN A 309 -45.91 -8.10 2.89
C GLN A 309 -46.08 -9.32 3.81
N GLU A 310 -47.28 -9.89 3.78
CA GLU A 310 -47.57 -11.15 4.45
C GLU A 310 -46.88 -12.31 3.72
N VAL A 311 -46.34 -13.25 4.49
CA VAL A 311 -45.66 -14.45 4.00
C VAL A 311 -46.08 -15.67 4.81
N LYS A 312 -46.32 -16.75 4.08
CA LYS A 312 -46.61 -18.07 4.65
C LYS A 312 -45.45 -18.98 4.33
N ILE A 313 -44.81 -19.52 5.35
CA ILE A 313 -43.65 -20.41 5.24
C ILE A 313 -43.96 -21.66 6.04
N ASN A 314 -43.96 -22.86 5.47
CA ASN A 314 -44.22 -24.08 6.25
C ASN A 314 -42.97 -24.50 7.03
N ARG A 315 -43.14 -25.48 7.93
CA ARG A 315 -42.03 -26.05 8.71
C ARG A 315 -40.90 -26.56 7.82
N ASN A 316 -39.66 -26.26 8.21
CA ASN A 316 -38.43 -26.70 7.53
C ASN A 316 -38.41 -26.28 6.04
N GLU A 317 -39.04 -25.16 5.71
CA GLU A 317 -39.00 -24.56 4.38
C GLU A 317 -38.25 -23.23 4.40
N ASN A 318 -37.86 -22.79 3.20
CA ASN A 318 -37.35 -21.46 2.93
C ASN A 318 -38.38 -20.72 2.06
N ALA A 319 -38.43 -19.40 2.18
CA ALA A 319 -39.24 -18.54 1.32
C ALA A 319 -38.47 -17.26 1.00
N THR A 320 -38.77 -16.65 -0.16
CA THR A 320 -38.23 -15.33 -0.51
C THR A 320 -39.39 -14.36 -0.67
N VAL A 321 -39.28 -13.19 -0.04
CA VAL A 321 -40.20 -12.07 -0.19
C VAL A 321 -39.57 -11.07 -1.15
N HIS A 322 -40.27 -10.74 -2.22
CA HIS A 322 -39.81 -9.80 -3.25
C HIS A 322 -40.61 -8.50 -3.14
N PHE A 323 -39.94 -7.42 -2.76
CA PHE A 323 -40.49 -6.07 -2.85
C PHE A 323 -40.08 -5.44 -4.19
N SER A 324 -41.07 -5.16 -5.02
CA SER A 324 -40.89 -4.50 -6.32
C SER A 324 -40.25 -3.12 -6.20
N GLU A 325 -39.71 -2.64 -7.31
CA GLU A 325 -39.10 -1.31 -7.41
C GLU A 325 -40.03 -0.19 -6.99
N GLU A 326 -39.51 0.72 -6.16
CA GLU A 326 -40.17 1.94 -5.74
C GLU A 326 -39.27 3.16 -5.92
N GLN A 327 -39.89 4.27 -6.33
CA GLN A 327 -39.19 5.52 -6.56
C GLN A 327 -39.18 6.39 -5.29
N ILE A 328 -38.00 6.88 -4.92
CA ILE A 328 -37.80 7.86 -3.84
C ILE A 328 -37.29 9.14 -4.47
N LYS A 329 -38.01 10.25 -4.27
CA LYS A 329 -37.69 11.52 -4.93
C LYS A 329 -36.45 12.18 -4.33
N ASP A 330 -35.64 12.78 -5.19
CA ASP A 330 -34.54 13.68 -4.83
C ASP A 330 -33.59 13.10 -3.76
N VAL A 331 -33.13 11.86 -3.98
CA VAL A 331 -32.23 11.19 -3.03
C VAL A 331 -30.86 11.86 -2.98
N ARG A 332 -30.24 11.86 -1.80
CA ARG A 332 -28.83 12.21 -1.67
C ARG A 332 -27.99 11.03 -2.11
N LYS A 333 -27.26 11.19 -3.21
CA LYS A 333 -26.45 10.13 -3.83
C LYS A 333 -25.23 9.81 -2.98
N TRP A 334 -24.83 8.55 -2.97
CA TRP A 334 -23.58 8.11 -2.35
C TRP A 334 -22.43 8.23 -3.37
N THR A 335 -21.31 8.80 -2.94
CA THR A 335 -20.03 8.86 -3.68
C THR A 335 -18.86 8.87 -2.70
N ALA A 336 -17.61 8.70 -3.17
CA ALA A 336 -16.43 8.84 -2.30
C ALA A 336 -16.19 10.27 -1.79
N GLU A 337 -16.78 11.28 -2.43
CA GLU A 337 -16.68 12.70 -2.02
C GLU A 337 -17.82 13.11 -1.08
N THR A 338 -19.01 12.55 -1.27
CA THR A 338 -20.24 12.79 -0.51
C THR A 338 -20.91 11.46 -0.12
N PRO A 339 -20.43 10.78 0.94
CA PRO A 339 -20.86 9.43 1.31
C PRO A 339 -22.21 9.43 2.04
N ASN A 340 -23.28 9.88 1.37
CA ASN A 340 -24.62 9.93 1.95
C ASN A 340 -25.16 8.51 2.15
N LEU A 341 -25.50 8.16 3.40
CA LEU A 341 -26.04 6.85 3.76
C LEU A 341 -27.48 6.98 4.28
N TYR A 342 -28.24 5.92 4.03
CA TYR A 342 -29.57 5.68 4.58
C TYR A 342 -29.54 4.39 5.40
N GLN A 343 -30.39 4.31 6.41
CA GLN A 343 -30.53 3.09 7.20
C GLN A 343 -31.73 2.28 6.71
N LEU A 344 -31.47 1.05 6.24
CA LEU A 344 -32.49 0.06 5.95
C LEU A 344 -32.71 -0.79 7.20
N ILE A 345 -33.96 -0.86 7.68
CA ILE A 345 -34.39 -1.80 8.71
C ILE A 345 -35.35 -2.80 8.10
N ILE A 346 -35.13 -4.09 8.35
CA ILE A 346 -36.02 -5.18 7.95
C ILE A 346 -36.48 -5.90 9.22
N SER A 347 -37.78 -5.97 9.45
CA SER A 347 -38.38 -6.63 10.60
C SER A 347 -39.26 -7.79 10.17
N LEU A 348 -39.15 -8.91 10.89
CA LEU A 348 -40.04 -10.05 10.81
C LEU A 348 -41.05 -9.98 11.97
N ILE A 349 -42.33 -10.00 11.63
CA ILE A 349 -43.44 -9.82 12.57
C ILE A 349 -44.27 -11.12 12.60
N ASP A 350 -44.61 -11.59 13.81
CA ASP A 350 -45.44 -12.78 14.01
C ASP A 350 -46.95 -12.51 13.85
N ASP A 351 -47.75 -13.58 13.95
CA ASP A 351 -49.22 -13.53 13.85
C ASP A 351 -49.91 -12.75 14.98
N ASN A 352 -49.18 -12.44 16.06
CA ASN A 352 -49.65 -11.64 17.18
C ASN A 352 -49.26 -10.16 17.03
N GLY A 353 -48.57 -9.79 15.94
CA GLY A 353 -48.12 -8.43 15.67
C GLY A 353 -46.81 -8.06 16.40
N ASN A 354 -46.07 -9.02 16.94
CA ASN A 354 -44.80 -8.78 17.62
C ASN A 354 -43.65 -8.83 16.60
N THR A 355 -42.74 -7.86 16.64
CA THR A 355 -41.43 -8.00 16.00
C THR A 355 -40.63 -9.08 16.71
N ILE A 356 -40.32 -10.16 16.01
CA ILE A 356 -39.55 -11.29 16.56
C ILE A 356 -38.08 -11.27 16.16
N GLU A 357 -37.76 -10.47 15.13
CA GLU A 357 -36.41 -10.20 14.64
C GLU A 357 -36.41 -8.89 13.85
N ALA A 358 -35.36 -8.09 14.02
CA ALA A 358 -35.04 -6.98 13.15
C ALA A 358 -33.56 -7.06 12.75
N VAL A 359 -33.25 -6.73 11.50
CA VAL A 359 -31.87 -6.57 10.99
C VAL A 359 -31.73 -5.20 10.35
N SER A 360 -30.49 -4.70 10.29
CA SER A 360 -30.20 -3.39 9.71
C SER A 360 -29.01 -3.42 8.75
N SER A 361 -29.01 -2.47 7.82
CA SER A 361 -27.92 -2.23 6.87
C SER A 361 -27.83 -0.75 6.57
N ASN A 362 -26.61 -0.23 6.42
CA ASN A 362 -26.42 1.02 5.70
C ASN A 362 -26.57 0.75 4.20
N ILE A 363 -27.23 1.66 3.49
CA ILE A 363 -27.39 1.63 2.03
C ILE A 363 -27.09 3.02 1.47
N GLY A 364 -26.61 3.08 0.23
CA GLY A 364 -26.36 4.34 -0.47
C GLY A 364 -26.90 4.27 -1.89
N PHE A 365 -27.65 5.29 -2.31
CA PHE A 365 -28.17 5.37 -3.68
C PHE A 365 -27.06 5.77 -4.63
N ARG A 366 -26.64 4.83 -5.49
CA ARG A 366 -25.63 5.07 -6.51
C ARG A 366 -25.73 4.09 -7.67
N LYS A 367 -25.36 4.55 -8.86
CA LYS A 367 -25.39 3.74 -10.08
C LYS A 367 -24.00 3.63 -10.70
N ILE A 368 -23.61 2.41 -11.09
CA ILE A 368 -22.31 2.12 -11.70
C ILE A 368 -22.55 1.56 -13.10
N GLU A 369 -21.96 2.20 -14.11
CA GLU A 369 -22.17 1.84 -15.50
C GLU A 369 -20.87 1.96 -16.29
N ILE A 370 -20.70 1.13 -17.31
CA ILE A 370 -19.68 1.33 -18.33
C ILE A 370 -20.39 1.71 -19.62
N ILE A 371 -20.15 2.94 -20.08
CA ILE A 371 -20.76 3.51 -21.28
C ILE A 371 -19.62 3.89 -22.21
N ASP A 372 -19.61 3.30 -23.41
CA ASP A 372 -18.62 3.60 -24.45
C ASP A 372 -17.16 3.51 -23.97
N ALA A 373 -16.84 2.40 -23.28
CA ALA A 373 -15.53 2.16 -22.67
C ALA A 373 -15.12 3.13 -21.56
N VAL A 374 -16.07 3.83 -20.93
CA VAL A 374 -15.82 4.72 -19.80
C VAL A 374 -16.66 4.29 -18.59
N PHE A 375 -16.00 4.12 -17.44
CA PHE A 375 -16.58 3.79 -16.15
C PHE A 375 -17.22 5.03 -15.50
N HIS A 376 -18.50 4.93 -15.16
CA HIS A 376 -19.28 6.02 -14.61
C HIS A 376 -19.79 5.68 -13.20
N VAL A 377 -19.80 6.70 -12.34
CA VAL A 377 -20.54 6.70 -11.08
C VAL A 377 -21.60 7.79 -11.18
N ASN A 378 -22.87 7.44 -11.05
CA ASN A 378 -24.00 8.38 -11.09
C ASN A 378 -24.01 9.24 -12.38
N GLY A 379 -23.63 8.65 -13.51
CA GLY A 379 -23.56 9.34 -14.81
C GLY A 379 -22.32 10.21 -15.01
N VAL A 380 -21.35 10.21 -14.09
CA VAL A 380 -20.11 10.99 -14.17
C VAL A 380 -18.91 10.05 -14.39
N PRO A 381 -18.05 10.31 -15.40
CA PRO A 381 -16.76 9.64 -15.52
C PRO A 381 -15.88 9.90 -14.29
N VAL A 382 -15.51 8.85 -13.58
CA VAL A 382 -14.69 8.94 -12.36
C VAL A 382 -13.29 8.40 -12.63
N THR A 383 -12.28 9.09 -12.13
CA THR A 383 -10.89 8.61 -12.14
C THR A 383 -10.56 7.92 -10.81
N ILE A 384 -10.03 6.71 -10.88
CA ILE A 384 -9.61 5.93 -9.72
C ILE A 384 -8.22 6.39 -9.26
N LYS A 385 -8.19 7.03 -8.09
CA LYS A 385 -7.00 7.49 -7.36
C LYS A 385 -6.77 6.51 -6.21
N GLY A 386 -6.36 5.30 -6.57
CA GLY A 386 -6.42 4.14 -5.69
C GLY A 386 -5.09 3.70 -5.10
N VAL A 387 -5.18 2.81 -4.12
CA VAL A 387 -4.07 2.00 -3.57
C VAL A 387 -4.51 0.55 -3.31
N ASN A 388 -3.61 -0.42 -3.48
CA ASN A 388 -3.78 -1.80 -3.04
C ASN A 388 -3.50 -1.91 -1.54
N ARG A 389 -4.35 -2.63 -0.80
CA ARG A 389 -4.25 -2.75 0.65
C ARG A 389 -4.29 -4.20 1.10
N HIS A 390 -3.18 -4.68 1.65
CA HIS A 390 -3.15 -5.87 2.51
C HIS A 390 -3.61 -5.57 3.94
N GLU A 391 -4.28 -6.53 4.58
CA GLU A 391 -4.49 -6.52 6.04
C GLU A 391 -3.18 -6.91 6.75
N HIS A 392 -2.44 -5.92 7.22
CA HIS A 392 -1.18 -6.11 7.94
C HIS A 392 -1.06 -5.18 9.15
N GLU A 393 -0.55 -5.73 10.25
CA GLU A 393 -0.14 -4.99 11.44
C GLU A 393 1.20 -5.56 11.94
N GLN A 394 2.14 -4.68 12.27
CA GLN A 394 3.55 -5.06 12.47
C GLN A 394 3.80 -5.99 13.67
N TYR A 395 2.89 -6.06 14.65
CA TYR A 395 2.97 -6.97 15.80
C TYR A 395 2.01 -8.16 15.70
N ASN A 396 0.87 -7.99 15.04
CA ASN A 396 -0.23 -8.96 15.03
C ASN A 396 -0.47 -9.62 13.67
N GLY A 397 0.33 -9.31 12.64
CA GLY A 397 0.24 -9.93 11.32
C GLY A 397 -1.07 -9.58 10.64
N HIS A 398 -1.91 -10.58 10.35
CA HIS A 398 -3.18 -10.37 9.65
C HIS A 398 -4.32 -9.92 10.57
N VAL A 399 -4.08 -9.79 11.88
CA VAL A 399 -5.10 -9.35 12.84
C VAL A 399 -5.06 -7.82 12.96
N VAL A 400 -5.90 -7.16 12.18
CA VAL A 400 -5.99 -5.68 12.13
C VAL A 400 -7.16 -5.18 13.00
N SER A 401 -6.90 -4.19 13.85
CA SER A 401 -7.94 -3.58 14.69
C SER A 401 -8.78 -2.56 13.92
N GLU A 402 -9.97 -2.22 14.43
CA GLU A 402 -10.82 -1.18 13.82
C GLU A 402 -10.13 0.19 13.88
N GLU A 403 -9.39 0.48 14.96
CA GLU A 403 -8.63 1.72 15.11
C GLU A 403 -7.54 1.84 14.04
N ALA A 404 -6.85 0.74 13.74
CA ALA A 404 -5.88 0.67 12.64
C ALA A 404 -6.56 0.94 11.30
N MET A 405 -7.70 0.29 11.01
CA MET A 405 -8.47 0.54 9.78
C MET A 405 -8.89 2.02 9.64
N ILE A 406 -9.36 2.64 10.74
CA ILE A 406 -9.72 4.07 10.76
C ILE A 406 -8.48 4.94 10.51
N LYS A 407 -7.33 4.63 11.11
CA LYS A 407 -6.07 5.36 10.90
C LYS A 407 -5.64 5.30 9.44
N GLU A 408 -5.73 4.13 8.83
CA GLU A 408 -5.41 3.95 7.41
C GLU A 408 -6.35 4.77 6.50
N ILE A 409 -7.67 4.66 6.71
CA ILE A 409 -8.66 5.44 5.96
C ILE A 409 -8.42 6.95 6.14
N ALA A 410 -8.10 7.39 7.36
CA ALA A 410 -7.80 8.79 7.63
C ALA A 410 -6.62 9.30 6.80
N LEU A 411 -5.51 8.54 6.77
CA LEU A 411 -4.34 8.85 5.96
C LEU A 411 -4.70 8.85 4.46
N MET A 412 -5.41 7.84 3.96
CA MET A 412 -5.85 7.79 2.56
C MET A 412 -6.62 9.07 2.17
N LYS A 413 -7.59 9.50 2.99
CA LYS A 413 -8.38 10.73 2.74
C LYS A 413 -7.55 12.01 2.84
N GLN A 414 -6.52 12.04 3.70
CA GLN A 414 -5.60 13.18 3.83
C GLN A 414 -4.63 13.30 2.64
N PHE A 415 -4.34 12.19 1.96
CA PHE A 415 -3.44 12.11 0.82
C PHE A 415 -4.18 11.96 -0.53
N ASN A 416 -5.42 12.44 -0.60
CA ASN A 416 -6.25 12.51 -1.82
C ASN A 416 -6.60 11.16 -2.48
N ILE A 417 -6.43 10.04 -1.76
CA ILE A 417 -6.85 8.71 -2.23
C ILE A 417 -8.38 8.61 -2.17
N ASN A 418 -9.00 8.10 -3.24
CA ASN A 418 -10.46 7.93 -3.34
C ASN A 418 -10.92 6.47 -3.43
N ALA A 419 -9.99 5.53 -3.60
CA ALA A 419 -10.30 4.13 -3.81
C ALA A 419 -9.29 3.16 -3.17
N VAL A 420 -9.76 1.96 -2.83
CA VAL A 420 -8.93 0.86 -2.33
C VAL A 420 -9.27 -0.43 -3.09
N ARG A 421 -8.24 -1.20 -3.47
CA ARG A 421 -8.39 -2.60 -3.87
C ARG A 421 -7.98 -3.49 -2.70
N THR A 422 -8.83 -4.44 -2.33
CA THR A 422 -8.57 -5.37 -1.22
C THR A 422 -7.65 -6.50 -1.68
N SER A 423 -6.35 -6.20 -1.82
CA SER A 423 -5.35 -7.13 -2.33
C SER A 423 -5.07 -8.26 -1.31
N HIS A 424 -5.23 -9.54 -1.61
CA HIS A 424 -5.95 -10.13 -2.76
C HIS A 424 -7.02 -11.09 -2.25
N TYR A 425 -7.91 -10.52 -1.44
CA TYR A 425 -8.94 -11.24 -0.71
C TYR A 425 -9.95 -10.29 -0.07
N PRO A 426 -11.13 -10.77 0.36
CA PRO A 426 -12.08 -9.94 1.06
C PRO A 426 -11.52 -9.58 2.44
N ASN A 427 -11.51 -8.28 2.77
CA ASN A 427 -11.10 -7.78 4.09
C ASN A 427 -12.16 -8.10 5.15
N ASP A 428 -11.89 -7.73 6.41
CA ASP A 428 -12.87 -7.73 7.49
C ASP A 428 -14.10 -6.88 7.12
N GLU A 429 -15.29 -7.36 7.46
CA GLU A 429 -16.59 -6.74 7.21
C GLU A 429 -16.62 -5.27 7.67
N ARG A 430 -15.96 -4.97 8.81
CA ARG A 430 -15.87 -3.61 9.36
C ARG A 430 -15.20 -2.63 8.40
N PHE A 431 -14.24 -3.09 7.59
CA PHE A 431 -13.55 -2.22 6.64
C PHE A 431 -14.51 -1.64 5.59
N TYR A 432 -15.48 -2.42 5.12
CA TYR A 432 -16.48 -1.98 4.15
C TYR A 432 -17.47 -0.99 4.77
N ASP A 433 -17.92 -1.24 6.01
CA ASP A 433 -18.73 -0.27 6.77
C ASP A 433 -18.02 1.08 6.93
N LEU A 434 -16.71 1.04 7.19
CA LEU A 434 -15.89 2.26 7.31
C LEU A 434 -15.71 2.95 5.95
N CYS A 435 -15.51 2.21 4.86
CA CYS A 435 -15.44 2.77 3.50
C CYS A 435 -16.76 3.39 3.05
N ASP A 436 -17.89 2.76 3.37
CA ASP A 436 -19.24 3.30 3.15
C ASP A 436 -19.41 4.64 3.88
N LYS A 437 -18.99 4.69 5.15
CA LYS A 437 -19.14 5.85 6.03
C LYS A 437 -18.23 7.01 5.66
N TYR A 438 -16.97 6.74 5.36
CA TYR A 438 -15.95 7.78 5.13
C TYR A 438 -15.72 8.11 3.67
N GLY A 439 -16.34 7.35 2.76
CA GLY A 439 -16.30 7.59 1.31
C GLY A 439 -14.97 7.15 0.70
N LEU A 440 -14.84 5.85 0.47
CA LEU A 440 -13.82 5.26 -0.41
C LEU A 440 -14.52 4.28 -1.36
N TYR A 441 -14.17 4.34 -2.63
CA TYR A 441 -14.54 3.29 -3.57
C TYR A 441 -13.76 2.02 -3.29
N VAL A 442 -14.40 0.86 -3.42
CA VAL A 442 -13.77 -0.43 -3.15
C VAL A 442 -13.89 -1.33 -4.38
N THR A 443 -12.73 -1.79 -4.86
CA THR A 443 -12.63 -2.99 -5.68
C THR A 443 -12.45 -4.17 -4.73
N ASN A 444 -13.51 -4.96 -4.56
CA ASN A 444 -13.54 -6.08 -3.63
C ASN A 444 -13.11 -7.35 -4.35
N GLU A 445 -12.09 -8.04 -3.83
CA GLU A 445 -11.43 -9.14 -4.52
C GLU A 445 -11.57 -10.49 -3.83
N ALA A 446 -11.90 -11.53 -4.59
CA ALA A 446 -12.01 -12.88 -4.05
C ALA A 446 -10.63 -13.42 -3.66
N ASN A 447 -10.60 -14.25 -2.61
CA ASN A 447 -9.39 -14.88 -2.11
C ASN A 447 -8.94 -16.04 -3.03
N ILE A 448 -8.45 -15.70 -4.22
CA ILE A 448 -7.95 -16.62 -5.23
C ILE A 448 -6.66 -16.06 -5.81
N GLU A 449 -5.55 -16.70 -5.46
CA GLU A 449 -4.28 -16.53 -6.14
C GLU A 449 -3.56 -17.87 -6.22
N SER A 450 -3.16 -18.27 -7.43
CA SER A 450 -2.43 -19.52 -7.66
C SER A 450 -1.14 -19.27 -8.45
N HIS A 451 -0.46 -18.17 -8.11
CA HIS A 451 0.75 -17.70 -8.81
C HIS A 451 1.82 -18.81 -8.92
N GLY A 452 1.95 -19.67 -7.90
CA GLY A 452 2.90 -20.80 -7.90
C GLY A 452 2.61 -21.88 -8.96
N MET A 453 1.43 -21.88 -9.58
CA MET A 453 1.08 -22.74 -10.73
C MET A 453 1.29 -22.02 -12.08
N TYR A 454 1.57 -20.72 -12.06
CA TYR A 454 1.64 -19.83 -13.21
C TYR A 454 0.44 -19.97 -14.16
N TYR A 455 0.57 -19.47 -15.40
CA TYR A 455 -0.57 -19.23 -16.30
C TYR A 455 -0.62 -20.22 -17.48
N GLY A 456 0.33 -21.15 -17.53
CA GLY A 456 0.50 -22.15 -18.59
C GLY A 456 -0.47 -23.33 -18.52
N GLU A 457 -0.05 -24.50 -19.00
CA GLU A 457 -0.84 -25.74 -19.00
C GLU A 457 -1.18 -26.25 -17.58
N HIS A 458 -0.33 -25.94 -16.61
CA HIS A 458 -0.47 -26.36 -15.21
C HIS A 458 -1.41 -25.45 -14.38
N SER A 459 -1.83 -24.31 -14.93
CA SER A 459 -2.72 -23.38 -14.24
C SER A 459 -4.02 -24.06 -13.77
N LEU A 460 -4.41 -23.78 -12.53
CA LEU A 460 -5.66 -24.31 -11.94
C LEU A 460 -6.91 -23.74 -12.60
N ALA A 461 -6.80 -22.57 -13.26
CA ALA A 461 -7.87 -21.97 -14.06
C ALA A 461 -8.32 -22.84 -15.25
N LYS A 462 -7.53 -23.87 -15.61
CA LYS A 462 -7.78 -24.80 -16.72
C LYS A 462 -8.14 -26.22 -16.24
N LYS A 463 -8.40 -26.39 -14.95
CA LYS A 463 -8.67 -27.68 -14.31
C LYS A 463 -10.10 -27.70 -13.77
N PRO A 464 -11.07 -28.31 -14.48
CA PRO A 464 -12.49 -28.30 -14.11
C PRO A 464 -12.79 -28.70 -12.66
N GLU A 465 -11.99 -29.61 -12.09
CA GLU A 465 -12.11 -30.08 -10.71
C GLU A 465 -11.93 -28.97 -9.66
N TRP A 466 -11.29 -27.84 -10.03
CA TRP A 466 -11.13 -26.66 -9.16
C TRP A 466 -12.27 -25.64 -9.30
N THR A 467 -13.18 -25.82 -10.27
CA THR A 467 -14.29 -24.88 -10.51
C THR A 467 -15.15 -24.63 -9.26
N PRO A 468 -15.60 -25.66 -8.51
CA PRO A 468 -16.43 -25.45 -7.33
C PRO A 468 -15.76 -24.59 -6.24
N ALA A 469 -14.46 -24.79 -6.01
CA ALA A 469 -13.70 -24.01 -5.04
C ALA A 469 -13.52 -22.54 -5.46
N HIS A 470 -13.31 -22.27 -6.75
CA HIS A 470 -13.20 -20.91 -7.28
C HIS A 470 -14.55 -20.17 -7.21
N VAL A 471 -15.63 -20.84 -7.58
CA VAL A 471 -16.99 -20.27 -7.51
C VAL A 471 -17.39 -20.05 -6.05
N ASP A 472 -17.10 -20.96 -5.13
CA ASP A 472 -17.39 -20.79 -3.69
C ASP A 472 -16.73 -19.53 -3.13
N ARG A 473 -15.42 -19.36 -3.36
CA ARG A 473 -14.65 -18.21 -2.85
C ARG A 473 -15.20 -16.88 -3.37
N ASN A 474 -15.56 -16.83 -4.65
CA ASN A 474 -16.15 -15.63 -5.27
C ASN A 474 -17.57 -15.36 -4.78
N MET A 475 -18.43 -16.37 -4.72
CA MET A 475 -19.82 -16.18 -4.29
C MET A 475 -19.91 -15.88 -2.80
N ARG A 476 -19.00 -16.38 -1.95
CA ARG A 476 -18.91 -15.99 -0.53
C ARG A 476 -18.62 -14.50 -0.37
N MET A 477 -17.71 -13.94 -1.17
CA MET A 477 -17.44 -12.50 -1.20
C MET A 477 -18.68 -11.72 -1.65
N VAL A 478 -19.25 -12.08 -2.81
CA VAL A 478 -20.42 -11.37 -3.37
C VAL A 478 -21.59 -11.43 -2.42
N GLU A 479 -21.94 -12.59 -1.87
CA GLU A 479 -23.09 -12.70 -0.96
C GLU A 479 -22.90 -11.92 0.33
N ARG A 480 -21.69 -11.91 0.90
CA ARG A 480 -21.38 -11.15 2.12
C ARG A 480 -21.51 -9.64 1.90
N ASP A 481 -20.98 -9.15 0.78
CA ASP A 481 -20.70 -7.72 0.59
C ASP A 481 -21.63 -7.00 -0.41
N LYS A 482 -22.60 -7.70 -1.03
CA LYS A 482 -23.50 -7.18 -2.09
C LYS A 482 -24.25 -5.88 -1.76
N ASN A 483 -24.43 -5.58 -0.48
CA ASN A 483 -25.21 -4.44 0.00
C ASN A 483 -24.37 -3.17 0.27
N HIS A 484 -23.03 -3.25 0.25
CA HIS A 484 -22.16 -2.10 0.49
C HIS A 484 -22.15 -1.14 -0.72
N PRO A 485 -22.52 0.14 -0.57
CA PRO A 485 -22.42 1.13 -1.65
C PRO A 485 -20.96 1.40 -2.07
N SER A 486 -20.00 1.26 -1.15
CA SER A 486 -18.57 1.44 -1.43
C SER A 486 -17.99 0.46 -2.43
N VAL A 487 -18.48 -0.78 -2.42
CA VAL A 487 -18.05 -1.80 -3.40
C VAL A 487 -18.59 -1.40 -4.77
N ILE A 488 -17.71 -1.04 -5.69
CA ILE A 488 -18.06 -0.60 -7.06
C ILE A 488 -17.64 -1.59 -8.14
N VAL A 489 -16.71 -2.50 -7.83
CA VAL A 489 -16.19 -3.52 -8.75
C VAL A 489 -16.00 -4.82 -8.00
N TRP A 490 -16.35 -5.94 -8.63
CA TRP A 490 -15.98 -7.28 -8.17
C TRP A 490 -14.71 -7.75 -8.88
N SER A 491 -13.69 -8.15 -8.14
CA SER A 491 -12.50 -8.80 -8.69
C SER A 491 -12.54 -10.30 -8.46
N MET A 492 -12.29 -11.08 -9.52
CA MET A 492 -12.38 -12.54 -9.45
C MET A 492 -11.22 -13.22 -8.72
N GLY A 493 -10.12 -12.49 -8.49
CA GLY A 493 -8.88 -12.97 -7.92
C GLY A 493 -7.67 -12.25 -8.53
N ASN A 494 -6.47 -12.74 -8.22
CA ASN A 494 -5.19 -12.19 -8.67
C ASN A 494 -4.31 -13.29 -9.24
N GLU A 495 -3.56 -13.00 -10.32
CA GLU A 495 -2.45 -13.85 -10.82
C GLU A 495 -2.67 -15.38 -10.75
N ALA A 496 -3.85 -15.85 -11.17
CA ALA A 496 -4.25 -17.27 -11.08
C ALA A 496 -4.37 -17.94 -12.46
N GLY A 497 -3.89 -17.27 -13.52
CA GLY A 497 -4.09 -17.67 -14.92
C GLY A 497 -5.53 -17.49 -15.38
N ASP A 498 -5.83 -17.81 -16.64
CA ASP A 498 -7.18 -17.68 -17.20
C ASP A 498 -7.62 -18.97 -17.89
N GLY A 499 -8.93 -19.23 -17.91
CA GLY A 499 -9.51 -20.46 -18.43
C GLY A 499 -10.99 -20.64 -18.09
N GLU A 500 -11.53 -21.82 -18.38
CA GLU A 500 -12.95 -22.14 -18.23
C GLU A 500 -13.47 -21.95 -16.79
N VAL A 501 -12.58 -22.12 -15.80
CA VAL A 501 -12.90 -21.89 -14.38
C VAL A 501 -13.29 -20.43 -14.15
N PHE A 502 -12.51 -19.47 -14.65
CA PHE A 502 -12.82 -18.03 -14.49
C PHE A 502 -14.00 -17.58 -15.35
N SER A 503 -14.25 -18.23 -16.50
CA SER A 503 -15.49 -18.03 -17.25
C SER A 503 -16.73 -18.44 -16.43
N ALA A 504 -16.66 -19.54 -15.67
CA ALA A 504 -17.73 -19.95 -14.77
C ALA A 504 -17.91 -18.97 -13.60
N VAL A 505 -16.81 -18.49 -13.00
CA VAL A 505 -16.83 -17.46 -11.95
C VAL A 505 -17.51 -16.19 -12.45
N TYR A 506 -17.04 -15.63 -13.58
CA TYR A 506 -17.60 -14.41 -14.16
C TYR A 506 -19.11 -14.55 -14.37
N LYS A 507 -19.54 -15.66 -14.98
CA LYS A 507 -20.95 -15.95 -15.19
C LYS A 507 -21.75 -15.98 -13.89
N SER A 508 -21.26 -16.67 -12.85
CA SER A 508 -21.94 -16.74 -11.56
C SER A 508 -22.10 -15.36 -10.90
N ILE A 509 -21.07 -14.51 -10.97
CA ILE A 509 -21.16 -13.14 -10.44
C ILE A 509 -22.17 -12.31 -11.23
N LYS A 510 -22.10 -12.31 -12.58
CA LYS A 510 -23.03 -11.53 -13.42
C LYS A 510 -24.49 -12.00 -13.29
N GLU A 511 -24.73 -13.29 -13.09
CA GLU A 511 -26.07 -13.83 -12.82
C GLU A 511 -26.62 -13.39 -11.46
N ARG A 512 -25.75 -13.20 -10.47
CA ARG A 512 -26.16 -12.79 -9.11
C ARG A 512 -26.29 -11.28 -8.96
N ASP A 513 -25.30 -10.51 -9.41
CA ASP A 513 -25.25 -9.06 -9.26
C ASP A 513 -24.85 -8.39 -10.59
N PRO A 514 -25.83 -7.96 -11.41
CA PRO A 514 -25.56 -7.20 -12.62
C PRO A 514 -25.30 -5.71 -12.36
N SER A 515 -25.46 -5.22 -11.11
CA SER A 515 -25.36 -3.78 -10.79
C SER A 515 -23.92 -3.25 -10.72
N ARG A 516 -22.93 -4.16 -10.79
CA ARG A 516 -21.50 -3.84 -10.72
C ARG A 516 -20.75 -4.51 -11.87
N PRO A 517 -19.71 -3.87 -12.42
CA PRO A 517 -18.77 -4.51 -13.32
C PRO A 517 -17.89 -5.53 -12.56
N VAL A 518 -17.42 -6.52 -13.32
CA VAL A 518 -16.46 -7.52 -12.86
C VAL A 518 -15.14 -7.27 -13.55
N HIS A 519 -14.02 -7.31 -12.83
CA HIS A 519 -12.70 -7.30 -13.46
C HIS A 519 -11.83 -8.49 -13.04
N TYR A 520 -10.91 -8.85 -13.93
CA TYR A 520 -9.88 -9.83 -13.65
C TYR A 520 -8.71 -9.58 -14.59
N GLU A 521 -7.54 -9.32 -14.02
CA GLU A 521 -6.43 -8.79 -14.82
C GLU A 521 -5.94 -9.81 -15.85
N ARG A 522 -5.83 -11.09 -15.48
CA ARG A 522 -5.31 -12.15 -16.36
C ARG A 522 -6.24 -12.48 -17.53
N ALA A 523 -7.49 -12.01 -17.50
CA ALA A 523 -8.39 -12.08 -18.66
C ALA A 523 -8.02 -11.06 -19.75
N ILE A 524 -7.19 -10.05 -19.46
CA ILE A 524 -6.73 -9.02 -20.40
C ILE A 524 -7.95 -8.33 -21.06
N MET A 525 -8.21 -8.61 -22.34
CA MET A 525 -9.34 -8.06 -23.11
C MET A 525 -10.45 -9.09 -23.35
N GLY A 526 -10.38 -10.29 -22.75
CA GLY A 526 -11.32 -11.40 -22.91
C GLY A 526 -12.73 -11.12 -22.38
N ASP A 527 -13.71 -11.94 -22.76
CA ASP A 527 -15.14 -11.66 -22.49
C ASP A 527 -15.53 -11.81 -21.01
N ASN A 528 -14.68 -12.42 -20.19
CA ASN A 528 -14.86 -12.63 -18.75
C ASN A 528 -14.26 -11.50 -17.88
N THR A 529 -14.15 -10.28 -18.43
CA THR A 529 -13.82 -9.05 -17.67
C THR A 529 -14.49 -7.84 -18.32
N ASP A 530 -15.08 -6.95 -17.52
CA ASP A 530 -15.74 -5.72 -17.98
C ASP A 530 -14.74 -4.55 -18.09
N ILE A 531 -13.58 -4.64 -17.43
CA ILE A 531 -12.56 -3.59 -17.33
C ILE A 531 -11.21 -4.16 -17.79
N PHE A 532 -10.47 -3.41 -18.62
CA PHE A 532 -9.08 -3.72 -18.89
C PHE A 532 -8.21 -3.16 -17.76
N CYS A 533 -7.60 -4.04 -16.97
CA CYS A 533 -7.02 -3.66 -15.68
C CYS A 533 -5.57 -4.13 -15.47
N PRO A 534 -4.65 -3.85 -16.41
CA PRO A 534 -3.29 -4.41 -16.39
C PRO A 534 -2.54 -4.03 -15.11
N GLN A 535 -1.51 -4.82 -14.78
CA GLN A 535 -0.53 -4.46 -13.76
C GLN A 535 0.68 -3.73 -14.39
N TYR A 536 1.21 -2.73 -13.69
CA TYR A 536 2.46 -2.00 -13.99
C TYR A 536 2.58 -1.39 -15.40
N PRO A 537 1.57 -0.64 -15.89
CA PRO A 537 1.66 0.05 -17.17
C PRO A 537 2.71 1.18 -17.13
N SER A 538 3.54 1.26 -18.15
CA SER A 538 4.39 2.43 -18.39
C SER A 538 3.59 3.58 -19.00
N VAL A 539 4.11 4.82 -18.93
CA VAL A 539 3.56 5.99 -19.65
C VAL A 539 3.26 5.67 -21.11
N ARG A 540 4.19 5.00 -21.80
CA ARG A 540 4.02 4.60 -23.20
C ARG A 540 2.85 3.62 -23.39
N ALA A 541 2.63 2.69 -22.45
CA ALA A 541 1.49 1.76 -22.53
C ALA A 541 0.16 2.51 -22.42
N LEU A 542 0.07 3.49 -21.50
CA LEU A 542 -1.10 4.35 -21.36
C LEU A 542 -1.37 5.15 -22.64
N GLU A 543 -0.35 5.80 -23.19
CA GLU A 543 -0.47 6.57 -24.44
C GLU A 543 -0.91 5.70 -25.61
N ASN A 544 -0.36 4.48 -25.73
CA ASN A 544 -0.76 3.54 -26.77
C ASN A 544 -2.23 3.13 -26.62
N TYR A 545 -2.70 2.85 -25.40
CA TYR A 545 -4.09 2.50 -25.16
C TYR A 545 -5.02 3.67 -25.48
N GLY A 546 -4.72 4.87 -24.95
CA GLY A 546 -5.48 6.11 -25.16
C GLY A 546 -5.48 6.64 -26.59
N SER A 547 -4.51 6.25 -27.42
CA SER A 547 -4.42 6.71 -28.83
C SER A 547 -5.55 6.20 -29.75
N LYS A 548 -6.37 5.27 -29.27
CA LYS A 548 -7.45 4.64 -30.04
C LYS A 548 -8.67 4.48 -29.16
N HIS A 549 -9.85 4.54 -29.75
CA HIS A 549 -11.08 4.15 -29.07
C HIS A 549 -11.08 2.64 -28.76
N GLN A 550 -11.44 2.28 -27.53
CA GLN A 550 -11.40 0.91 -27.02
C GLN A 550 -12.82 0.41 -26.70
N THR A 551 -12.93 -0.85 -26.30
CA THR A 551 -14.21 -1.44 -25.88
C THR A 551 -14.39 -1.53 -24.37
N LYS A 552 -13.33 -1.23 -23.60
CA LYS A 552 -13.30 -1.32 -22.14
C LYS A 552 -12.55 -0.14 -21.53
N PRO A 553 -12.95 0.34 -20.35
CA PRO A 553 -12.15 1.32 -19.60
C PRO A 553 -10.83 0.68 -19.15
N PHE A 554 -9.81 1.52 -19.08
CA PHE A 554 -8.52 1.23 -18.48
C PHE A 554 -8.53 1.67 -17.02
N ILE A 555 -8.38 0.70 -16.10
CA ILE A 555 -8.17 0.99 -14.67
C ILE A 555 -7.12 0.01 -14.16
N SER A 556 -5.89 0.47 -13.94
CA SER A 556 -4.77 -0.39 -13.53
C SER A 556 -5.09 -1.10 -12.22
N SER A 557 -4.98 -2.44 -12.18
CA SER A 557 -5.13 -3.19 -10.92
C SER A 557 -3.95 -2.95 -9.98
N GLU A 558 -2.75 -2.76 -10.54
CA GLU A 558 -1.53 -2.32 -9.86
C GLU A 558 -0.74 -1.38 -10.78
N TYR A 559 -0.11 -0.35 -10.22
CA TYR A 559 0.90 0.48 -10.90
C TYR A 559 1.79 1.19 -9.87
N SER A 560 2.88 1.83 -10.33
CA SER A 560 3.79 2.59 -9.47
C SER A 560 4.22 1.82 -8.21
N HIS A 561 4.98 0.74 -8.40
CA HIS A 561 5.45 -0.14 -7.33
C HIS A 561 6.29 0.65 -6.30
N ALA A 562 5.90 0.66 -5.03
CA ALA A 562 6.39 1.57 -4.00
C ALA A 562 7.48 1.00 -3.08
N MET A 563 8.04 -0.16 -3.42
CA MET A 563 9.13 -0.80 -2.68
C MET A 563 10.31 0.13 -2.40
N GLY A 564 10.50 0.43 -1.12
CA GLY A 564 11.58 1.28 -0.65
C GLY A 564 11.49 2.72 -1.19
N ASN A 565 12.60 3.24 -1.70
CA ASN A 565 12.68 4.60 -2.24
C ASN A 565 12.29 4.58 -3.73
N SER A 566 11.00 4.76 -4.01
CA SER A 566 10.39 4.51 -5.33
C SER A 566 9.41 5.62 -5.77
N ASN A 567 8.39 5.27 -6.57
CA ASN A 567 7.32 6.12 -7.12
C ASN A 567 7.83 7.31 -7.95
N GLY A 568 9.01 7.20 -8.55
CA GLY A 568 9.47 8.08 -9.61
C GLY A 568 8.52 8.00 -10.82
N ASN A 569 8.40 9.11 -11.56
CA ASN A 569 7.52 9.35 -12.70
C ASN A 569 6.00 9.35 -12.43
N LEU A 570 5.56 9.30 -11.18
CA LEU A 570 4.12 9.25 -10.87
C LEU A 570 3.36 10.43 -11.50
N VAL A 571 3.94 11.63 -11.48
CA VAL A 571 3.33 12.81 -12.10
C VAL A 571 3.27 12.69 -13.63
N ASP A 572 4.21 12.00 -14.28
CA ASP A 572 4.16 11.74 -15.73
C ASP A 572 3.01 10.80 -16.09
N LEU A 573 2.79 9.75 -15.29
CA LEU A 573 1.64 8.85 -15.45
C LEU A 573 0.33 9.61 -15.30
N TRP A 574 0.21 10.45 -14.26
CA TRP A 574 -0.98 11.28 -14.04
C TRP A 574 -1.14 12.41 -15.05
N ALA A 575 -0.06 12.88 -15.67
CA ALA A 575 -0.15 13.79 -16.80
C ALA A 575 -0.84 13.14 -18.02
N VAL A 576 -0.75 11.81 -18.18
CA VAL A 576 -1.51 11.07 -19.20
C VAL A 576 -2.97 10.86 -18.76
N PHE A 577 -3.21 10.40 -17.53
CA PHE A 577 -4.59 10.21 -17.03
C PHE A 577 -5.41 11.51 -17.00
N ASN A 578 -4.77 12.65 -16.76
CA ASN A 578 -5.45 13.95 -16.69
C ASN A 578 -5.57 14.66 -18.05
N ARG A 579 -5.25 14.02 -19.19
CA ARG A 579 -5.37 14.65 -20.53
C ARG A 579 -6.81 14.93 -20.90
N ASP A 580 -7.68 13.93 -20.75
CA ASP A 580 -9.12 14.06 -20.94
C ASP A 580 -9.84 13.32 -19.82
N ARG A 581 -10.59 14.06 -19.02
CA ARG A 581 -11.34 13.52 -17.88
C ARG A 581 -12.44 12.55 -18.30
N ASN A 582 -12.96 12.69 -19.53
CA ASN A 582 -14.12 11.93 -19.99
C ASN A 582 -13.72 10.75 -20.88
N ASP A 583 -12.45 10.35 -20.87
CA ASP A 583 -11.94 9.27 -21.71
C ASP A 583 -11.83 7.92 -20.96
N GLN A 584 -11.35 6.92 -21.68
CA GLN A 584 -11.20 5.54 -21.23
C GLN A 584 -10.01 5.30 -20.28
N LEU A 585 -9.16 6.29 -19.98
CA LEU A 585 -7.98 6.17 -19.11
C LEU A 585 -8.30 6.67 -17.69
N GLN A 586 -8.74 5.78 -16.82
CA GLN A 586 -9.39 6.17 -15.55
C GLN A 586 -8.56 5.82 -14.30
N GLY A 587 -7.24 5.89 -14.40
CA GLY A 587 -6.33 5.73 -13.26
C GLY A 587 -6.08 4.27 -12.86
N GLY A 588 -5.98 4.02 -11.56
CA GLY A 588 -5.67 2.69 -11.02
C GLY A 588 -5.24 2.69 -9.55
N TYR A 589 -4.66 1.58 -9.09
CA TYR A 589 -4.27 1.36 -7.70
C TYR A 589 -2.75 1.24 -7.53
N ILE A 590 -2.14 2.10 -6.72
CA ILE A 590 -0.70 2.02 -6.38
C ILE A 590 -0.42 0.69 -5.66
N TRP A 591 0.72 0.05 -5.93
CA TRP A 591 1.20 -1.12 -5.17
C TRP A 591 2.35 -0.72 -4.23
N ASP A 592 2.19 -0.71 -2.91
CA ASP A 592 0.94 -0.89 -2.15
C ASP A 592 0.87 0.06 -0.94
N TRP A 593 -0.11 -0.14 -0.07
CA TRP A 593 -0.41 0.80 1.01
C TRP A 593 0.65 0.80 2.11
N ILE A 594 0.98 -0.37 2.68
CA ILE A 594 1.76 -0.51 3.92
C ILE A 594 2.86 -1.55 3.78
N ASP A 595 4.06 -1.23 4.27
CA ASP A 595 5.14 -2.20 4.36
C ASP A 595 4.70 -3.35 5.27
N GLN A 596 4.70 -4.56 4.73
CA GLN A 596 4.35 -5.75 5.50
C GLN A 596 5.54 -6.22 6.36
N ALA A 597 6.26 -5.32 7.02
CA ALA A 597 7.33 -5.70 7.93
C ALA A 597 6.78 -6.10 9.30
N LEU A 598 7.40 -7.12 9.92
CA LEU A 598 7.05 -7.57 11.27
C LEU A 598 8.09 -7.06 12.27
N VAL A 599 7.68 -6.67 13.48
CA VAL A 599 8.64 -6.28 14.51
C VAL A 599 9.30 -7.51 15.11
N LYS A 600 10.64 -7.49 15.16
CA LYS A 600 11.46 -8.50 15.81
C LYS A 600 12.48 -7.83 16.73
N LYS A 601 12.92 -8.55 17.76
CA LYS A 601 13.98 -8.11 18.68
C LYS A 601 15.31 -8.76 18.34
N ALA A 602 16.37 -7.98 18.28
CA ALA A 602 17.75 -8.45 18.24
C ALA A 602 18.20 -8.98 19.62
N ASP A 603 19.39 -9.59 19.69
CA ASP A 603 19.96 -10.16 20.91
C ASP A 603 20.14 -9.14 22.05
N ASP A 604 20.35 -7.86 21.70
CA ASP A 604 20.49 -6.76 22.65
C ASP A 604 19.14 -6.13 23.08
N GLY A 605 18.02 -6.64 22.55
CA GLY A 605 16.66 -6.17 22.82
C GLY A 605 16.16 -5.05 21.90
N THR A 606 16.99 -4.55 20.97
CA THR A 606 16.58 -3.53 20.00
C THR A 606 15.55 -4.09 19.04
N GLU A 607 14.45 -3.36 18.85
CA GLU A 607 13.43 -3.70 17.85
C GLU A 607 13.87 -3.26 16.46
N PHE A 608 13.60 -4.11 15.47
CA PHE A 608 13.80 -3.83 14.05
C PHE A 608 12.68 -4.45 13.23
N TRP A 609 12.52 -3.94 12.01
CA TRP A 609 11.56 -4.46 11.05
C TRP A 609 12.16 -5.64 10.29
N ALA A 610 11.65 -6.83 10.60
CA ALA A 610 11.98 -8.07 9.95
C ALA A 610 11.15 -8.28 8.68
N TYR A 611 11.76 -8.94 7.70
CA TYR A 611 11.17 -9.35 6.44
C TYR A 611 11.53 -10.82 6.15
N GLY A 612 11.27 -11.32 4.94
CA GLY A 612 11.53 -12.72 4.62
C GLY A 612 12.95 -13.17 4.94
N GLY A 613 13.08 -14.38 5.47
CA GLY A 613 14.36 -14.98 5.86
C GLY A 613 14.73 -14.75 7.33
N ASP A 614 14.05 -13.84 8.03
CA ASP A 614 14.43 -13.48 9.41
C ASP A 614 13.92 -14.49 10.42
N TYR A 615 13.02 -15.37 10.00
CA TYR A 615 12.37 -16.35 10.84
C TYR A 615 12.71 -17.77 10.40
N GLY A 616 13.06 -18.61 11.37
CA GLY A 616 13.45 -20.00 11.17
C GLY A 616 14.81 -20.18 10.47
N GLU A 617 15.27 -21.43 10.43
CA GLU A 617 16.50 -21.81 9.74
C GLU A 617 16.17 -22.41 8.37
N ASN A 618 16.87 -21.98 7.31
CA ASN A 618 16.74 -22.49 5.95
C ASN A 618 15.31 -22.49 5.37
N MET A 619 14.49 -21.52 5.77
CA MET A 619 13.13 -21.38 5.23
C MET A 619 13.12 -20.73 3.83
N PRO A 620 12.14 -21.08 2.97
CA PRO A 620 11.83 -20.36 1.74
C PRO A 620 11.73 -18.87 1.97
N THR A 621 12.29 -18.07 1.05
CA THR A 621 12.19 -16.62 1.16
C THR A 621 12.43 -15.87 -0.13
N ASP A 622 11.69 -14.76 -0.31
CA ASP A 622 11.95 -13.70 -1.29
C ASP A 622 12.34 -12.36 -0.62
N TYR A 623 12.86 -12.44 0.62
CA TYR A 623 13.48 -11.35 1.36
C TYR A 623 12.58 -10.12 1.54
N ASN A 624 13.07 -8.92 1.20
CA ASN A 624 12.40 -7.64 1.45
C ASN A 624 11.32 -7.31 0.41
N PHE A 625 11.00 -8.21 -0.51
CA PHE A 625 9.97 -8.01 -1.54
C PHE A 625 8.55 -7.90 -0.94
N VAL A 626 8.38 -8.15 0.37
CA VAL A 626 7.13 -7.90 1.12
C VAL A 626 6.96 -6.44 1.55
N CYS A 627 8.02 -5.62 1.44
CA CYS A 627 8.04 -4.22 1.89
C CYS A 627 7.83 -3.26 0.72
N ASN A 628 6.58 -3.15 0.28
CA ASN A 628 6.16 -2.41 -0.91
C ASN A 628 5.34 -1.15 -0.59
N GLY A 629 5.29 -0.75 0.68
CA GLY A 629 4.35 0.23 1.16
C GLY A 629 4.73 1.64 0.77
N ILE A 630 3.70 2.45 0.53
CA ILE A 630 3.83 3.90 0.54
C ILE A 630 3.82 4.50 1.97
N ILE A 631 3.52 3.69 2.98
CA ILE A 631 3.75 3.96 4.39
C ILE A 631 4.50 2.79 5.03
N SER A 632 5.28 3.09 6.07
CA SER A 632 5.98 2.09 6.87
C SER A 632 4.99 1.29 7.74
N ALA A 633 5.43 0.15 8.29
CA ALA A 633 4.60 -0.75 9.09
C ALA A 633 4.00 -0.11 10.37
N ASP A 634 4.54 1.03 10.81
CA ASP A 634 4.03 1.84 11.93
C ASP A 634 3.14 3.02 11.49
N TYR A 635 2.71 3.02 10.22
CA TYR A 635 1.92 4.02 9.54
C TYR A 635 2.64 5.35 9.26
N THR A 636 3.97 5.41 9.39
CA THR A 636 4.77 6.58 8.99
C THR A 636 4.74 6.75 7.47
N PRO A 637 4.30 7.90 6.92
CA PRO A 637 4.30 8.10 5.48
C PRO A 637 5.73 8.11 4.90
N HIS A 638 5.96 7.37 3.82
CA HIS A 638 7.21 7.47 3.07
C HIS A 638 7.29 8.85 2.40
N PRO A 639 8.49 9.36 2.05
CA PRO A 639 8.64 10.64 1.35
C PRO A 639 7.83 10.71 0.04
N ALA A 640 7.61 9.57 -0.62
CA ALA A 640 6.76 9.45 -1.81
C ALA A 640 5.31 9.89 -1.58
N MET A 641 4.80 9.93 -0.34
CA MET A 641 3.42 10.35 -0.04
C MET A 641 3.08 11.77 -0.37
N TRP A 642 4.06 12.65 -0.33
CA TRP A 642 3.85 14.00 -0.79
C TRP A 642 3.65 14.06 -2.31
N GLU A 643 4.36 13.22 -3.08
CA GLU A 643 4.19 13.14 -4.54
C GLU A 643 2.85 12.49 -4.91
N VAL A 644 2.39 11.47 -4.18
CA VAL A 644 1.04 10.91 -4.37
C VAL A 644 -0.03 11.96 -4.08
N LYS A 645 0.08 12.70 -2.97
CA LYS A 645 -0.88 13.78 -2.64
C LYS A 645 -0.97 14.80 -3.77
N TYR A 646 0.18 15.20 -4.32
CA TYR A 646 0.28 16.15 -5.43
C TYR A 646 -0.34 15.57 -6.71
N ALA A 647 0.06 14.37 -7.13
CA ALA A 647 -0.46 13.73 -8.33
C ALA A 647 -1.98 13.47 -8.26
N TYR A 648 -2.50 13.17 -7.07
CA TYR A 648 -3.91 12.84 -6.84
C TYR A 648 -4.78 14.06 -6.52
N GLN A 649 -4.22 15.28 -6.41
CA GLN A 649 -5.02 16.43 -6.02
C GLN A 649 -6.14 16.76 -7.00
N ASN A 650 -7.26 17.28 -6.50
CA ASN A 650 -8.49 17.52 -7.27
C ASN A 650 -8.63 18.98 -7.76
N VAL A 651 -7.55 19.77 -7.69
CA VAL A 651 -7.50 21.12 -8.28
C VAL A 651 -6.23 21.22 -9.11
N LYS A 652 -6.41 21.43 -10.42
CA LYS A 652 -5.29 21.56 -11.37
C LYS A 652 -4.98 23.03 -11.58
N PHE A 653 -3.70 23.36 -11.59
CA PHE A 653 -3.19 24.68 -11.94
C PHE A 653 -2.31 24.58 -13.19
N GLU A 654 -2.45 25.53 -14.11
CA GLU A 654 -1.61 25.61 -15.30
C GLU A 654 -1.13 27.04 -15.48
N GLN A 655 0.16 27.23 -15.77
CA GLN A 655 0.72 28.54 -16.12
C GLN A 655 0.39 28.87 -17.58
N LEU A 656 -0.19 30.05 -17.81
CA LEU A 656 -0.51 30.58 -19.14
C LEU A 656 0.47 31.70 -19.50
N ASP A 657 0.48 32.13 -20.76
CA ASP A 657 1.23 33.33 -21.20
C ASP A 657 0.92 34.57 -20.34
N LYS A 658 -0.31 34.66 -19.84
CA LYS A 658 -0.80 35.77 -19.00
C LYS A 658 -1.69 35.25 -17.88
N GLY A 659 -1.07 34.83 -16.78
CA GLY A 659 -1.75 34.37 -15.57
C GLY A 659 -1.79 32.85 -15.47
N TYR A 660 -2.85 32.33 -14.85
CA TYR A 660 -2.95 30.92 -14.49
C TYR A 660 -4.36 30.40 -14.77
N ARG A 661 -4.47 29.14 -15.20
CA ARG A 661 -5.74 28.41 -15.28
C ARG A 661 -5.94 27.56 -14.04
N ILE A 662 -7.14 27.60 -13.49
CA ILE A 662 -7.58 26.76 -12.38
C ILE A 662 -8.71 25.89 -12.88
N THR A 663 -8.61 24.57 -12.68
CA THR A 663 -9.63 23.59 -13.08
C THR A 663 -10.09 22.78 -11.88
N ASN A 664 -11.40 22.64 -11.71
CA ASN A 664 -11.99 21.73 -10.73
C ASN A 664 -11.98 20.29 -11.25
N MET A 665 -11.16 19.44 -10.65
CA MET A 665 -11.04 18.02 -10.98
C MET A 665 -11.80 17.11 -9.99
N PHE A 666 -12.56 17.66 -9.03
CA PHE A 666 -13.52 16.87 -8.23
C PHE A 666 -14.67 16.39 -9.11
N ASP A 667 -15.21 15.20 -8.81
CA ASP A 667 -16.29 14.54 -9.55
C ASP A 667 -17.67 15.11 -9.19
N PHE A 668 -17.90 15.44 -7.92
CA PHE A 668 -19.22 15.82 -7.40
C PHE A 668 -19.20 17.07 -6.51
N VAL A 669 -18.03 17.60 -6.17
CA VAL A 669 -17.87 18.75 -5.26
C VAL A 669 -17.52 20.04 -6.02
N ASP A 670 -18.14 21.15 -5.60
CA ASP A 670 -17.88 22.51 -6.09
C ASP A 670 -16.73 23.18 -5.31
N LEU A 671 -15.94 24.03 -5.98
CA LEU A 671 -14.83 24.74 -5.31
C LEU A 671 -15.27 25.83 -4.31
N SER A 672 -16.57 26.14 -4.22
CA SER A 672 -17.12 27.02 -3.18
C SER A 672 -16.90 26.50 -1.76
N ASP A 673 -16.70 25.18 -1.56
CA ASP A 673 -16.31 24.57 -0.30
C ASP A 673 -14.85 24.90 0.12
N TYR A 674 -14.08 25.52 -0.77
CA TYR A 674 -12.64 25.73 -0.60
C TYR A 674 -12.24 27.21 -0.71
N GLU A 675 -11.16 27.55 -0.01
CA GLU A 675 -10.44 28.80 -0.19
C GLU A 675 -9.22 28.53 -1.07
N ILE A 676 -9.04 29.34 -2.12
CA ILE A 676 -7.86 29.30 -2.97
C ILE A 676 -7.06 30.58 -2.72
N SER A 677 -5.83 30.41 -2.29
CA SER A 677 -4.89 31.49 -2.00
C SER A 677 -3.63 31.35 -2.85
N TRP A 678 -2.93 32.45 -3.03
CA TRP A 678 -1.60 32.48 -3.64
C TRP A 678 -0.63 33.27 -2.77
N THR A 679 0.62 32.84 -2.77
CA THR A 679 1.75 33.53 -2.14
C THR A 679 2.84 33.74 -3.17
N CYS A 680 3.33 34.96 -3.30
CA CYS A 680 4.54 35.26 -4.04
C CYS A 680 5.74 35.26 -3.09
N THR A 681 6.78 34.51 -3.44
CA THR A 681 8.05 34.51 -2.71
C THR A 681 9.14 35.19 -3.54
N ARG A 682 10.13 35.78 -2.87
CA ARG A 682 11.37 36.33 -3.45
C ARG A 682 12.54 35.66 -2.75
N ASP A 683 13.33 34.89 -3.49
CA ASP A 683 14.44 34.07 -2.97
C ASP A 683 14.00 33.16 -1.80
N GLY A 684 12.78 32.63 -1.89
CA GLY A 684 12.17 31.78 -0.87
C GLY A 684 11.55 32.52 0.33
N GLU A 685 11.73 33.83 0.44
CA GLU A 685 11.12 34.67 1.48
C GLU A 685 9.76 35.23 1.03
N TYR A 686 8.85 35.45 1.98
CA TYR A 686 7.54 36.06 1.68
C TYR A 686 7.69 37.43 0.99
N TYR A 687 7.01 37.62 -0.15
CA TYR A 687 6.96 38.90 -0.87
C TYR A 687 5.56 39.53 -0.82
N SER A 688 4.54 38.79 -1.24
CA SER A 688 3.14 39.23 -1.21
C SER A 688 2.20 38.02 -1.25
N SER A 689 0.91 38.22 -1.00
CA SER A 689 -0.09 37.15 -1.08
C SER A 689 -1.47 37.69 -1.39
N GLY A 690 -2.38 36.81 -1.78
CA GLY A 690 -3.79 37.14 -1.97
C GLY A 690 -4.69 35.92 -1.91
N ILE A 691 -5.99 36.17 -1.74
CA ILE A 691 -7.04 35.16 -1.85
C ILE A 691 -7.78 35.42 -3.17
N LEU A 692 -8.07 34.36 -3.92
CA LEU A 692 -8.86 34.46 -5.14
C LEU A 692 -10.34 34.46 -4.78
N GLU A 693 -10.97 35.63 -4.81
CA GLU A 693 -12.39 35.76 -4.55
C GLU A 693 -13.23 35.17 -5.70
N ASN A 694 -14.36 34.54 -5.35
CA ASN A 694 -15.39 34.05 -6.29
C ASN A 694 -14.93 32.96 -7.28
N VAL A 695 -13.94 32.14 -6.94
CA VAL A 695 -13.60 30.92 -7.70
C VAL A 695 -14.51 29.77 -7.28
N ASN A 696 -15.78 29.84 -7.68
CA ASN A 696 -16.79 28.80 -7.45
C ASN A 696 -16.99 28.00 -8.73
N LEU A 697 -16.15 26.99 -8.95
CA LEU A 697 -16.16 26.15 -10.14
C LEU A 697 -16.88 24.84 -9.83
N LYS A 698 -17.85 24.47 -10.65
CA LYS A 698 -18.46 23.13 -10.62
C LYS A 698 -17.48 22.07 -11.14
N PRO A 699 -17.71 20.77 -10.86
CA PRO A 699 -16.93 19.68 -11.45
C PRO A 699 -16.65 19.88 -12.95
N GLY A 700 -15.36 19.87 -13.33
CA GLY A 700 -14.90 20.02 -14.72
C GLY A 700 -14.80 21.46 -15.23
N GLU A 701 -15.33 22.46 -14.52
CA GLU A 701 -15.22 23.85 -14.92
C GLU A 701 -13.79 24.39 -14.70
N SER A 702 -13.42 25.38 -15.50
CA SER A 702 -12.12 26.07 -15.43
C SER A 702 -12.29 27.58 -15.49
N THR A 703 -11.37 28.31 -14.89
CA THR A 703 -11.27 29.78 -15.04
C THR A 703 -9.83 30.23 -15.12
N ASP A 704 -9.59 31.33 -15.83
CA ASP A 704 -8.28 31.95 -15.96
C ASP A 704 -8.19 33.15 -15.01
N VAL A 705 -7.17 33.18 -14.16
CA VAL A 705 -6.92 34.25 -13.20
C VAL A 705 -5.63 34.98 -13.53
N LYS A 706 -5.65 36.31 -13.34
CA LYS A 706 -4.45 37.14 -13.44
C LYS A 706 -3.96 37.45 -12.04
N ILE A 707 -2.75 36.99 -11.74
CA ILE A 707 -2.04 37.34 -10.52
C ILE A 707 -0.92 38.28 -10.93
N ASN A 708 -0.96 39.50 -10.40
CA ASN A 708 0.07 40.50 -10.59
C ASN A 708 0.62 40.87 -9.21
N PRO A 709 1.59 40.11 -8.67
CA PRO A 709 2.32 40.61 -7.52
C PRO A 709 2.95 41.93 -7.99
N GLU A 710 2.73 43.04 -7.29
CA GLU A 710 3.31 44.34 -7.68
C GLU A 710 4.83 44.31 -7.45
N ILE A 711 5.57 43.57 -8.30
CA ILE A 711 7.00 43.36 -8.15
C ILE A 711 7.72 44.67 -8.46
N LYS A 712 8.20 45.31 -7.39
CA LYS A 712 9.06 46.48 -7.46
C LYS A 712 10.47 46.02 -7.82
N ILE A 713 10.86 46.21 -9.07
CA ILE A 713 12.23 46.00 -9.51
C ILE A 713 13.08 47.15 -8.98
N ASP A 714 14.00 46.84 -8.06
CA ASP A 714 15.03 47.77 -7.65
C ASP A 714 16.22 47.67 -8.61
N PHE A 715 16.29 48.58 -9.58
CA PHE A 715 17.42 48.64 -10.53
C PHE A 715 18.76 49.02 -9.88
N THR A 716 18.78 49.31 -8.57
CA THR A 716 20.00 49.53 -7.80
C THR A 716 20.49 48.28 -7.07
N ASP A 717 19.65 47.25 -6.96
CA ASP A 717 20.06 45.92 -6.49
C ASP A 717 20.73 45.17 -7.65
N PRO A 718 22.04 44.87 -7.56
CA PRO A 718 22.75 44.17 -8.62
C PRO A 718 22.44 42.67 -8.66
N GLU A 719 21.77 42.12 -7.63
CA GLU A 719 21.55 40.68 -7.50
C GLU A 719 20.27 40.23 -8.23
N PRO A 720 20.35 39.17 -9.07
CA PRO A 720 19.16 38.61 -9.67
C PRO A 720 18.34 37.84 -8.62
N HIS A 721 17.19 38.40 -8.22
CA HIS A 721 16.17 37.71 -7.44
C HIS A 721 15.31 36.74 -8.27
N GLU A 722 15.01 35.59 -7.67
CA GLU A 722 14.06 34.62 -8.19
C GLU A 722 12.70 34.76 -7.48
N PHE A 723 11.61 34.66 -8.24
CA PHE A 723 10.26 34.78 -7.72
C PHE A 723 9.43 33.56 -8.07
N PHE A 724 8.60 33.11 -7.12
CA PHE A 724 7.62 32.04 -7.33
C PHE A 724 6.22 32.48 -6.94
N ILE A 725 5.21 31.87 -7.56
CA ILE A 725 3.82 31.91 -7.12
C ILE A 725 3.42 30.53 -6.62
N ASP A 726 3.07 30.45 -5.34
CA ASP A 726 2.61 29.24 -4.66
C ASP A 726 1.10 29.33 -4.47
N PHE A 727 0.35 28.44 -5.10
CA PHE A 727 -1.07 28.24 -4.88
C PHE A 727 -1.32 27.26 -3.74
N SER A 728 -2.33 27.53 -2.92
CA SER A 728 -2.80 26.65 -1.86
C SER A 728 -4.33 26.61 -1.84
N VAL A 729 -4.89 25.40 -1.80
CA VAL A 729 -6.33 25.15 -1.71
C VAL A 729 -6.65 24.52 -0.36
N LYS A 730 -7.48 25.19 0.44
CA LYS A 730 -7.80 24.78 1.81
C LYS A 730 -9.30 24.60 2.03
N LEU A 731 -9.66 23.65 2.88
CA LEU A 731 -11.04 23.47 3.33
C LEU A 731 -11.55 24.69 4.10
N LYS A 732 -12.78 25.15 3.82
CA LYS A 732 -13.45 26.17 4.64
C LYS A 732 -14.09 25.61 5.90
N GLU A 733 -14.50 24.35 5.87
CA GLU A 733 -15.21 23.67 6.96
C GLU A 733 -14.57 22.32 7.28
N ASP A 734 -14.84 21.82 8.49
CA ASP A 734 -14.40 20.49 8.91
C ASP A 734 -15.02 19.40 8.02
N LYS A 735 -14.19 18.47 7.56
CA LYS A 735 -14.60 17.19 6.96
C LYS A 735 -14.01 16.05 7.80
N PRO A 736 -14.49 14.80 7.68
CA PRO A 736 -13.85 13.67 8.35
C PRO A 736 -12.34 13.64 8.11
N PHE A 737 -11.58 13.51 9.20
CA PHE A 737 -10.11 13.47 9.26
C PHE A 737 -9.35 14.73 8.80
N ARG A 738 -10.06 15.77 8.36
CA ARG A 738 -9.46 17.00 7.80
C ARG A 738 -10.19 18.23 8.35
N LYS A 739 -9.50 19.00 9.18
CA LYS A 739 -10.06 20.22 9.78
C LYS A 739 -10.14 21.35 8.74
N ALA A 740 -10.99 22.34 9.01
CA ALA A 740 -10.94 23.61 8.29
C ALA A 740 -9.50 24.16 8.26
N GLY A 741 -9.06 24.65 7.11
CA GLY A 741 -7.68 25.06 6.85
C GLY A 741 -6.74 23.95 6.37
N PHE A 742 -7.16 22.68 6.35
CA PHE A 742 -6.37 21.58 5.77
C PHE A 742 -6.16 21.80 4.26
N GLU A 743 -4.90 21.74 3.82
CA GLU A 743 -4.52 21.92 2.42
C GLU A 743 -4.75 20.61 1.63
N VAL A 744 -5.60 20.68 0.61
CA VAL A 744 -5.95 19.54 -0.26
C VAL A 744 -5.22 19.54 -1.59
N ALA A 745 -4.72 20.70 -2.03
CA ALA A 745 -4.00 20.86 -3.29
C ALA A 745 -3.07 22.07 -3.21
N HIS A 746 -1.96 21.99 -3.93
CA HIS A 746 -1.02 23.11 -4.08
C HIS A 746 -0.31 23.07 -5.45
N ALA A 747 0.23 24.18 -5.89
CA ALA A 747 1.11 24.24 -7.07
C ALA A 747 2.08 25.42 -6.97
N GLN A 748 3.28 25.29 -7.52
CA GLN A 748 4.28 26.37 -7.56
C GLN A 748 4.72 26.64 -9.01
N PHE A 749 4.82 27.92 -9.37
CA PHE A 749 5.28 28.36 -10.69
C PHE A 749 6.34 29.45 -10.58
N PRO A 750 7.42 29.40 -11.39
CA PRO A 750 8.37 30.49 -11.45
C PRO A 750 7.75 31.72 -12.15
N VAL A 751 8.14 32.91 -11.70
CA VAL A 751 7.77 34.18 -12.34
C VAL A 751 8.90 34.63 -13.25
N ASN A 752 8.63 34.67 -14.56
CA ASN A 752 9.62 35.12 -15.55
C ASN A 752 9.79 36.65 -15.48
N ILE A 753 10.93 37.10 -14.96
CA ILE A 753 11.36 38.50 -15.00
C ILE A 753 12.70 38.57 -15.74
N GLU A 754 12.78 39.39 -16.78
CA GLU A 754 14.06 39.67 -17.45
C GLU A 754 14.96 40.46 -16.49
N MET A 755 15.96 39.79 -15.95
CA MET A 755 16.92 40.37 -15.02
C MET A 755 18.22 40.70 -15.74
N VAL A 756 18.75 41.90 -15.49
CA VAL A 756 20.05 42.33 -16.00
C VAL A 756 21.09 42.01 -14.93
N SER A 757 21.93 41.02 -15.17
CA SER A 757 23.05 40.70 -14.28
C SER A 757 24.08 41.83 -14.28
N ALA A 758 24.45 42.32 -13.08
CA ALA A 758 25.63 43.13 -12.88
C ALA A 758 26.72 42.27 -12.20
N THR A 759 27.82 42.02 -12.91
CA THR A 759 28.97 41.33 -12.36
C THR A 759 29.66 42.24 -11.33
N LYS A 760 29.65 41.85 -10.06
CA LYS A 760 30.54 42.43 -9.05
C LYS A 760 31.71 41.49 -8.78
N GLU A 761 32.86 41.81 -9.35
CA GLU A 761 34.13 41.34 -8.79
C GLU A 761 34.43 42.16 -7.54
N GLN A 762 34.19 41.58 -6.35
CA GLN A 762 34.89 42.06 -5.15
C GLN A 762 36.28 41.44 -5.12
N THR A 763 37.28 42.24 -5.44
CA THR A 763 38.69 41.90 -5.21
C THR A 763 38.98 41.97 -3.71
N THR A 764 39.20 40.82 -3.07
CA THR A 764 39.65 40.76 -1.67
C THR A 764 41.17 40.81 -1.60
N SER A 765 41.71 41.74 -0.80
CA SER A 765 43.13 42.06 -0.68
C SER A 765 43.85 41.39 0.50
N ALA A 766 43.29 40.32 1.09
CA ALA A 766 43.86 39.67 2.27
C ALA A 766 44.94 38.65 1.88
N GLU A 767 46.19 38.91 2.28
CA GLU A 767 47.39 38.15 1.91
C GLU A 767 47.26 36.64 2.23
N LEU A 768 47.46 35.79 1.21
CA LEU A 768 47.52 34.35 1.35
C LEU A 768 48.98 33.88 1.35
N LYS A 769 49.26 32.82 2.12
CA LYS A 769 50.56 32.13 2.07
C LYS A 769 50.36 30.66 1.74
N LEU A 770 50.97 30.21 0.64
CA LEU A 770 51.05 28.80 0.28
C LEU A 770 52.35 28.18 0.82
N GLU A 771 52.22 27.10 1.58
CA GLU A 771 53.33 26.25 2.01
C GLU A 771 53.23 24.87 1.37
N GLU A 772 54.35 24.34 0.89
CA GLU A 772 54.40 23.03 0.25
C GLU A 772 55.34 22.09 1.02
N THR A 773 54.86 20.87 1.25
CA THR A 773 55.66 19.75 1.74
C THR A 773 55.57 18.58 0.76
N ASN A 774 56.30 17.50 1.02
CA ASN A 774 56.19 16.28 0.20
C ASN A 774 54.79 15.65 0.23
N LYS A 775 54.00 15.91 1.28
CA LYS A 775 52.69 15.28 1.48
C LYS A 775 51.52 16.24 1.27
N ASN A 776 51.68 17.51 1.64
CA ASN A 776 50.57 18.45 1.69
C ASN A 776 50.92 19.80 1.04
N PHE A 777 49.87 20.48 0.56
CA PHE A 777 49.85 21.93 0.43
C PHE A 777 49.08 22.53 1.62
N THR A 778 49.59 23.58 2.24
CA THR A 778 48.91 24.30 3.32
C THR A 778 48.70 25.74 2.90
N VAL A 779 47.45 26.19 2.90
CA VAL A 779 47.05 27.57 2.63
C VAL A 779 46.76 28.26 3.95
N HIS A 780 47.53 29.31 4.26
CA HIS A 780 47.30 30.16 5.42
C HIS A 780 46.65 31.47 4.98
N GLY A 781 45.50 31.78 5.56
CA GLY A 781 44.88 33.10 5.52
C GLY A 781 44.85 33.74 6.92
N PRO A 782 44.28 34.96 7.06
CA PRO A 782 44.28 35.68 8.33
C PRO A 782 43.58 34.96 9.48
N GLN A 783 42.51 34.21 9.17
CA GLN A 783 41.65 33.54 10.16
C GLN A 783 41.50 32.05 9.89
N PHE A 784 42.08 31.54 8.79
CA PHE A 784 41.91 30.16 8.38
C PHE A 784 43.20 29.47 7.98
N VAL A 785 43.16 28.13 8.09
CA VAL A 785 44.21 27.24 7.58
C VAL A 785 43.52 26.09 6.85
N ILE A 786 43.89 25.87 5.59
CA ILE A 786 43.42 24.75 4.78
C ILE A 786 44.60 23.85 4.46
N ASN A 787 44.51 22.58 4.84
CA ASN A 787 45.46 21.53 4.47
C ASN A 787 44.87 20.70 3.34
N PHE A 788 45.68 20.52 2.29
CA PHE A 788 45.33 19.75 1.11
C PHE A 788 46.32 18.59 0.97
N ASP A 789 45.81 17.37 0.92
CA ASP A 789 46.60 16.15 0.83
C ASP A 789 46.89 15.81 -0.64
N LYS A 790 48.18 15.58 -0.96
CA LYS A 790 48.62 15.27 -2.33
C LYS A 790 48.40 13.83 -2.75
N GLU A 791 48.26 12.90 -1.79
CA GLU A 791 47.98 11.49 -2.06
C GLU A 791 46.51 11.29 -2.42
N THR A 792 45.60 11.96 -1.72
CA THR A 792 44.15 11.90 -2.02
C THR A 792 43.71 12.95 -3.03
N GLY A 793 44.43 14.06 -3.16
CA GLY A 793 44.03 15.17 -4.04
C GLY A 793 42.82 15.95 -3.51
N THR A 794 42.66 16.02 -2.19
CA THR A 794 41.50 16.64 -1.51
C THR A 794 41.91 17.42 -0.26
N ILE A 795 41.00 18.25 0.28
CA ILE A 795 41.21 18.92 1.57
C ILE A 795 41.14 17.86 2.69
N SER A 796 42.15 17.86 3.55
CA SER A 796 42.26 17.00 4.74
C SER A 796 42.03 17.72 6.06
N SER A 797 41.96 19.06 6.03
CA SER A 797 41.51 19.90 7.14
C SER A 797 41.21 21.32 6.64
N TYR A 798 40.11 21.91 7.08
CA TYR A 798 39.83 23.33 6.93
C TYR A 798 39.43 23.89 8.29
N LYS A 799 40.31 24.67 8.91
CA LYS A 799 40.03 25.36 10.18
C LYS A 799 39.73 26.84 9.98
N MET A 800 38.72 27.33 10.69
CA MET A 800 38.41 28.75 10.84
C MET A 800 38.48 29.14 12.31
N ASN A 801 39.29 30.14 12.65
CA ASN A 801 39.57 30.56 14.04
C ASN A 801 39.91 29.39 14.97
N GLY A 802 40.64 28.39 14.45
CA GLY A 802 41.03 27.18 15.18
C GLY A 802 39.97 26.08 15.28
N THR A 803 38.72 26.33 14.82
CA THR A 803 37.65 25.33 14.78
C THR A 803 37.69 24.59 13.44
N GLU A 804 37.65 23.25 13.47
CA GLU A 804 37.56 22.43 12.26
C GLU A 804 36.18 22.58 11.61
N LEU A 805 36.17 22.89 10.31
CA LEU A 805 34.96 22.98 9.47
C LEU A 805 34.85 21.78 8.54
N ILE A 806 35.95 21.34 7.90
CA ILE A 806 35.99 20.18 7.00
C ILE A 806 37.03 19.19 7.52
N GLN A 807 36.64 17.93 7.71
CA GLN A 807 37.54 16.84 8.09
C GLN A 807 38.09 16.10 6.86
N LYS A 808 37.32 16.04 5.77
CA LYS A 808 37.71 15.36 4.53
C LYS A 808 36.92 15.86 3.32
N GLY A 809 37.57 15.96 2.15
CA GLY A 809 36.93 16.26 0.87
C GLY A 809 36.83 17.76 0.58
N PRO A 810 36.22 18.21 -0.54
CA PRO A 810 35.40 17.43 -1.46
C PRO A 810 36.20 16.44 -2.30
N GLU A 811 35.67 15.23 -2.42
CA GLU A 811 36.15 14.11 -3.23
C GLU A 811 35.13 13.81 -4.34
N VAL A 812 35.57 13.51 -5.56
CA VAL A 812 34.68 13.17 -6.69
C VAL A 812 33.84 11.93 -6.35
N ASN A 813 32.57 11.90 -6.76
CA ASN A 813 31.70 10.75 -6.54
C ASN A 813 30.75 10.54 -7.74
N PHE A 814 30.79 9.35 -8.32
CA PHE A 814 29.91 8.92 -9.41
C PHE A 814 28.85 7.91 -8.98
N TRP A 815 28.80 7.57 -7.69
CA TRP A 815 27.97 6.49 -7.15
C TRP A 815 26.95 6.96 -6.13
N ARG A 816 25.83 6.26 -6.08
CA ARG A 816 24.86 6.29 -4.99
C ARG A 816 24.58 4.86 -4.51
N PRO A 817 24.26 4.64 -3.23
CA PRO A 817 23.65 3.41 -2.76
C PRO A 817 22.42 3.02 -3.60
N ALA A 818 22.32 1.76 -3.98
CA ALA A 818 21.17 1.28 -4.75
C ALA A 818 19.90 1.24 -3.89
N ASN A 819 18.81 1.83 -4.41
CA ASN A 819 17.46 1.56 -3.90
C ASN A 819 16.94 0.19 -4.38
N ASP A 820 15.76 -0.22 -3.95
CA ASP A 820 15.19 -1.52 -4.35
C ASP A 820 14.94 -1.63 -5.86
N ASN A 821 14.54 -0.53 -6.53
CA ASN A 821 14.39 -0.52 -8.00
C ASN A 821 15.73 -0.70 -8.72
N ASP A 822 16.80 -0.10 -8.19
CA ASP A 822 18.18 -0.25 -8.67
C ASP A 822 18.64 -1.71 -8.49
N LYS A 823 18.34 -2.33 -7.34
CA LYS A 823 18.59 -3.76 -7.08
C LYS A 823 17.85 -4.63 -8.10
N GLY A 824 16.56 -4.39 -8.29
CA GLY A 824 15.67 -5.07 -9.25
C GLY A 824 16.16 -4.98 -10.70
N SER A 825 16.59 -3.79 -11.12
CA SER A 825 17.09 -3.53 -12.47
C SER A 825 18.56 -3.91 -12.71
N ASN A 826 19.23 -4.54 -11.74
CA ASN A 826 20.65 -4.92 -11.82
C ASN A 826 21.62 -3.73 -11.93
N MET A 827 21.36 -2.64 -11.22
CA MET A 827 22.23 -1.46 -11.24
C MET A 827 23.69 -1.83 -10.89
N LEU A 828 23.93 -2.64 -9.87
CA LEU A 828 25.30 -3.04 -9.49
C LEU A 828 26.03 -3.74 -10.63
N GLY A 829 25.37 -4.67 -11.34
CA GLY A 829 25.97 -5.36 -12.49
C GLY A 829 26.14 -4.46 -13.72
N ARG A 830 25.20 -3.55 -13.98
CA ARG A 830 25.22 -2.65 -15.15
C ARG A 830 26.16 -1.46 -14.98
N LEU A 831 26.16 -0.86 -13.79
CA LEU A 831 26.73 0.45 -13.50
C LEU A 831 27.87 0.38 -12.48
N GLY A 832 28.23 -0.80 -11.96
CA GLY A 832 29.25 -0.97 -10.91
C GLY A 832 30.64 -0.45 -11.25
N VAL A 833 30.93 -0.18 -12.53
CA VAL A 833 32.16 0.53 -12.93
C VAL A 833 32.26 1.91 -12.29
N TRP A 834 31.13 2.62 -12.15
CA TRP A 834 31.06 3.94 -11.51
C TRP A 834 31.31 3.87 -10.00
N ARG A 835 30.85 2.79 -9.35
CA ARG A 835 31.17 2.48 -7.94
C ARG A 835 32.67 2.28 -7.75
N GLU A 836 33.28 1.49 -8.62
CA GLU A 836 34.69 1.15 -8.52
C GLU A 836 35.61 2.36 -8.70
N VAL A 837 35.35 3.21 -9.71
CA VAL A 837 36.14 4.43 -9.91
C VAL A 837 35.92 5.44 -8.77
N SER A 838 34.73 5.48 -8.16
CA SER A 838 34.44 6.36 -7.01
C SER A 838 35.10 5.86 -5.70
N ARG A 839 35.30 4.55 -5.55
CA ARG A 839 35.95 3.96 -4.36
C ARG A 839 37.48 3.92 -4.46
N ASN A 840 38.05 3.99 -5.66
CA ASN A 840 39.49 3.84 -5.90
C ASN A 840 40.14 5.10 -6.52
N LEU A 841 39.77 6.27 -6.02
CA LEU A 841 40.31 7.54 -6.52
C LEU A 841 41.80 7.66 -6.21
N LYS A 842 42.58 7.88 -7.27
CA LYS A 842 44.01 8.19 -7.19
C LYS A 842 44.30 9.32 -8.16
N PRO A 843 44.76 10.49 -7.68
CA PRO A 843 45.09 11.59 -8.56
C PRO A 843 46.30 11.21 -9.43
N GLU A 844 46.23 11.50 -10.72
CA GLU A 844 47.36 11.47 -11.65
C GLU A 844 48.31 12.64 -11.33
N SER A 845 47.75 13.81 -11.04
CA SER A 845 48.51 14.99 -10.65
C SER A 845 47.73 15.89 -9.70
N VAL A 846 48.46 16.52 -8.78
CA VAL A 846 47.97 17.55 -7.86
C VAL A 846 48.94 18.72 -7.92
N THR A 847 48.46 19.92 -8.26
CA THR A 847 49.28 21.12 -8.36
C THR A 847 48.64 22.30 -7.61
N ALA A 848 49.48 23.19 -7.10
CA ALA A 848 49.06 24.42 -6.44
C ALA A 848 49.79 25.62 -7.07
N VAL A 849 49.06 26.68 -7.39
CA VAL A 849 49.64 27.91 -7.93
C VAL A 849 49.08 29.12 -7.18
N GLN A 850 49.95 29.88 -6.54
CA GLN A 850 49.62 31.20 -6.02
C GLN A 850 49.79 32.24 -7.14
N THR A 851 48.75 33.02 -7.40
CA THR A 851 48.72 34.02 -8.46
C THR A 851 48.98 35.44 -7.93
N ASP A 852 49.35 36.36 -8.83
CA ASP A 852 49.59 37.78 -8.49
C ASP A 852 48.34 38.49 -7.93
N ASN A 853 47.14 37.98 -8.25
CA ASN A 853 45.86 38.46 -7.73
C ASN A 853 45.52 37.90 -6.34
N ASN A 854 46.50 37.28 -5.66
CA ASN A 854 46.39 36.79 -4.29
C ASN A 854 45.25 35.76 -4.09
N LYS A 855 45.04 34.94 -5.13
CA LYS A 855 44.24 33.70 -5.11
C LYS A 855 45.17 32.49 -5.23
N ILE A 856 44.79 31.37 -4.63
CA ILE A 856 45.48 30.08 -4.77
C ILE A 856 44.60 29.12 -5.56
N TYR A 857 45.15 28.58 -6.64
CA TYR A 857 44.53 27.56 -7.49
C TYR A 857 45.09 26.20 -7.12
N LEU A 858 44.24 25.27 -6.69
CA LEU A 858 44.56 23.88 -6.47
C LEU A 858 43.89 23.05 -7.57
N THR A 859 44.68 22.35 -8.36
CA THR A 859 44.17 21.53 -9.46
C THR A 859 44.52 20.07 -9.22
N THR A 860 43.51 19.22 -9.22
CA THR A 860 43.64 17.77 -9.15
C THR A 860 43.13 17.15 -10.44
N LYS A 861 43.93 16.29 -11.06
CA LYS A 861 43.52 15.53 -12.26
C LYS A 861 43.51 14.05 -11.94
N TYR A 862 42.46 13.37 -12.37
CA TYR A 862 42.31 11.93 -12.34
C TYR A 862 42.25 11.42 -13.77
N ASN A 863 42.92 10.30 -14.01
CA ASN A 863 42.79 9.51 -15.22
C ASN A 863 42.14 8.18 -14.86
N PHE A 864 41.00 7.87 -15.48
CA PHE A 864 40.24 6.65 -15.23
C PHE A 864 40.40 5.68 -16.40
N ASP A 865 41.52 4.98 -16.46
CA ASP A 865 41.87 4.04 -17.55
C ASP A 865 40.74 3.03 -17.85
N LYS A 866 39.99 2.60 -16.81
CA LYS A 866 38.92 1.61 -16.94
C LYS A 866 37.75 2.08 -17.79
N ILE A 867 37.46 3.38 -17.78
CA ILE A 867 36.35 3.98 -18.51
C ILE A 867 36.81 4.89 -19.66
N ASP A 868 38.13 5.03 -19.85
CA ASP A 868 38.70 5.95 -20.85
C ASP A 868 38.13 7.38 -20.68
N ALA A 869 38.25 7.89 -19.45
CA ALA A 869 37.75 9.20 -19.06
C ALA A 869 38.73 9.92 -18.14
N THR A 870 38.63 11.24 -18.11
CA THR A 870 39.41 12.07 -17.20
C THR A 870 38.50 12.93 -16.35
N GLN A 871 39.00 13.33 -15.20
CA GLN A 871 38.31 14.23 -14.29
C GLN A 871 39.28 15.27 -13.77
N SER A 872 38.92 16.54 -13.92
CA SER A 872 39.67 17.68 -13.36
C SER A 872 38.84 18.35 -12.28
N VAL A 873 39.47 18.64 -11.14
CA VAL A 873 38.89 19.42 -10.04
C VAL A 873 39.77 20.62 -9.79
N VAL A 874 39.24 21.82 -9.97
CA VAL A 874 39.93 23.08 -9.71
C VAL A 874 39.27 23.76 -8.51
N GLN A 875 40.06 24.05 -7.48
CA GLN A 875 39.63 24.77 -6.30
C GLN A 875 40.35 26.11 -6.24
N VAL A 876 39.61 27.22 -6.19
CA VAL A 876 40.15 28.58 -6.14
C VAL A 876 39.86 29.17 -4.77
N ILE A 877 40.92 29.39 -3.99
CA ILE A 877 40.86 29.89 -2.61
C ILE A 877 41.18 31.38 -2.60
N ASP A 878 40.33 32.17 -1.93
CA ASP A 878 40.54 33.61 -1.73
C ASP A 878 41.01 33.97 -0.31
N GLY A 879 41.30 35.26 -0.10
CA GLY A 879 41.77 35.81 1.17
C GLY A 879 40.80 35.71 2.36
N LYS A 880 39.53 35.34 2.13
CA LYS A 880 38.50 35.14 3.17
C LYS A 880 38.27 33.67 3.49
N GLY A 881 38.91 32.75 2.76
CA GLY A 881 38.71 31.31 2.91
C GLY A 881 37.48 30.80 2.14
N LYS A 882 36.96 31.60 1.20
CA LYS A 882 35.99 31.11 0.21
C LYS A 882 36.72 30.21 -0.78
N ILE A 883 36.07 29.11 -1.16
CA ILE A 883 36.58 28.11 -2.10
C ILE A 883 35.58 27.95 -3.23
N GLU A 884 35.96 28.38 -4.44
CA GLU A 884 35.20 28.07 -5.66
C GLU A 884 35.70 26.71 -6.19
N VAL A 885 34.80 25.75 -6.34
CA VAL A 885 35.11 24.39 -6.83
C VAL A 885 34.50 24.22 -8.21
N THR A 886 35.31 23.84 -9.19
CA THR A 886 34.87 23.45 -10.53
C THR A 886 35.31 22.01 -10.81
N SER A 887 34.35 21.17 -11.17
CA SER A 887 34.54 19.77 -11.50
C SER A 887 34.20 19.55 -12.97
N SER A 888 35.14 18.99 -13.74
CA SER A 888 34.99 18.70 -15.17
C SER A 888 35.29 17.23 -15.44
N PHE A 889 34.28 16.48 -15.86
CA PHE A 889 34.37 15.11 -16.35
C PHE A 889 34.40 15.12 -17.88
N GLU A 890 35.38 14.47 -18.49
CA GLU A 890 35.54 14.39 -19.94
C GLU A 890 35.71 12.94 -20.38
N THR A 891 35.00 12.51 -21.41
CA THR A 891 35.14 11.18 -21.98
C THR A 891 34.93 11.19 -23.49
N SER A 892 35.81 10.49 -24.22
CA SER A 892 35.61 10.20 -25.64
C SER A 892 34.86 8.89 -25.89
N ASN A 893 34.56 8.13 -24.83
CA ASN A 893 33.96 6.82 -24.92
C ASN A 893 32.43 6.89 -24.97
N THR A 894 31.86 6.66 -26.15
CA THR A 894 30.41 6.75 -26.40
C THR A 894 29.63 5.51 -25.96
N GLU A 895 30.31 4.44 -25.54
CA GLU A 895 29.70 3.16 -25.18
C GLU A 895 29.57 2.97 -23.65
N LEU A 896 29.89 4.00 -22.87
CA LEU A 896 29.79 3.95 -21.42
C LEU A 896 28.33 3.88 -20.95
N PRO A 897 28.04 3.11 -19.90
CA PRO A 897 26.70 3.06 -19.33
C PRO A 897 26.38 4.37 -18.60
N ASN A 898 25.09 4.67 -18.43
CA ASN A 898 24.63 5.83 -17.68
C ASN A 898 25.27 5.95 -16.29
N ILE A 899 25.46 7.17 -15.83
CA ILE A 899 26.12 7.50 -14.57
C ILE A 899 25.06 7.63 -13.46
N PRO A 900 25.22 6.97 -12.30
CA PRO A 900 24.27 7.11 -11.19
C PRO A 900 24.18 8.51 -10.58
N ARG A 901 25.33 9.16 -10.42
CA ARG A 901 25.50 10.46 -9.77
C ARG A 901 26.66 11.20 -10.44
N ILE A 902 26.59 12.52 -10.54
CA ILE A 902 27.75 13.35 -10.86
C ILE A 902 27.85 14.38 -9.75
N GLY A 903 28.83 14.20 -8.88
CA GLY A 903 28.93 15.04 -7.70
C GLY A 903 30.20 14.87 -6.91
N MET A 904 30.16 15.36 -5.68
CA MET A 904 31.26 15.31 -4.73
C MET A 904 30.77 14.96 -3.34
N ARG A 905 31.61 14.29 -2.56
CA ARG A 905 31.34 13.92 -1.16
C ARG A 905 32.40 14.43 -0.21
N TRP A 906 32.02 14.69 1.03
CA TRP A 906 32.86 15.30 2.05
C TRP A 906 32.27 15.18 3.45
N GLU A 907 33.09 15.50 4.45
CA GLU A 907 32.80 15.27 5.87
C GLU A 907 33.08 16.53 6.70
N MET A 908 32.11 16.92 7.51
CA MET A 908 32.22 17.95 8.54
C MET A 908 32.08 17.32 9.94
N PRO A 909 32.60 17.97 11.01
CA PRO A 909 32.39 17.51 12.38
C PRO A 909 30.90 17.38 12.75
N VAL A 910 30.56 16.41 13.62
CA VAL A 910 29.18 16.06 13.99
C VAL A 910 28.36 17.24 14.55
N ASN A 911 29.01 18.25 15.12
CA ASN A 911 28.35 19.37 15.78
C ASN A 911 27.79 20.43 14.81
N PHE A 912 28.01 20.31 13.50
CA PHE A 912 27.42 21.17 12.46
C PHE A 912 26.05 20.62 12.01
N ASP A 913 25.17 20.39 12.98
CA ASP A 913 23.91 19.66 12.81
C ASP A 913 22.74 20.56 12.34
N ASN A 914 22.88 21.88 12.34
CA ASN A 914 21.82 22.79 11.92
C ASN A 914 21.86 23.01 10.39
N LEU A 915 20.90 22.42 9.68
CA LEU A 915 20.73 22.57 8.23
C LEU A 915 19.74 23.68 7.93
N LYS A 916 20.12 24.61 7.05
CA LYS A 916 19.23 25.59 6.42
C LYS A 916 19.50 25.62 4.92
N TYR A 917 18.48 25.63 4.06
CA TYR A 917 18.73 25.66 2.62
C TYR A 917 17.62 26.37 1.84
N PHE A 918 17.96 26.87 0.65
CA PHE A 918 17.02 27.39 -0.34
C PHE A 918 17.00 26.46 -1.55
N GLY A 919 15.95 25.65 -1.69
CA GLY A 919 15.84 24.58 -2.68
C GLY A 919 14.53 23.83 -2.56
N ARG A 920 14.40 22.64 -3.16
CA ARG A 920 13.16 21.85 -3.03
C ARG A 920 13.03 21.15 -1.68
N GLY A 921 11.88 21.26 -1.03
CA GLY A 921 11.64 20.67 0.29
C GLY A 921 10.21 20.72 0.80
N PRO A 922 9.99 20.39 2.09
CA PRO A 922 11.01 19.98 3.07
C PRO A 922 11.40 18.50 2.97
N HIS A 923 10.57 17.64 2.38
CA HIS A 923 10.82 16.19 2.26
C HIS A 923 11.89 15.86 1.22
N GLU A 924 12.45 14.65 1.33
CA GLU A 924 13.37 14.08 0.33
C GLU A 924 12.71 14.03 -1.06
N ASN A 925 13.47 14.37 -2.10
CA ASN A 925 13.01 14.45 -3.48
C ASN A 925 14.11 14.12 -4.50
N TYR A 926 13.71 13.62 -5.67
CA TYR A 926 14.60 13.23 -6.78
C TYR A 926 14.09 13.80 -8.10
N ILE A 927 14.91 13.75 -9.15
CA ILE A 927 14.59 14.40 -10.44
C ILE A 927 13.32 13.87 -11.12
N ASP A 928 12.87 12.67 -10.75
CA ASP A 928 11.62 12.05 -11.21
C ASP A 928 10.52 12.01 -10.13
N ARG A 929 10.76 12.62 -8.95
CA ARG A 929 9.84 12.68 -7.80
C ARG A 929 10.08 13.95 -6.96
N ASN A 930 9.76 15.12 -7.52
CA ASN A 930 9.99 16.40 -6.87
C ASN A 930 8.91 17.47 -7.10
N HIS A 931 7.76 17.14 -7.69
CA HIS A 931 6.72 18.13 -7.97
C HIS A 931 6.02 18.61 -6.70
N SER A 932 5.89 17.72 -5.71
CA SER A 932 5.36 18.04 -4.37
C SER A 932 6.33 18.85 -3.50
N ALA A 933 7.62 18.87 -3.86
CA ALA A 933 8.66 19.58 -3.11
C ALA A 933 8.88 20.96 -3.73
N PHE A 934 8.36 21.99 -3.09
CA PHE A 934 8.45 23.38 -3.58
C PHE A 934 9.82 23.96 -3.31
N VAL A 935 10.24 24.89 -4.16
CA VAL A 935 11.41 25.73 -3.93
C VAL A 935 11.07 26.73 -2.84
N GLY A 936 11.82 26.70 -1.75
CA GLY A 936 11.61 27.54 -0.57
C GLY A 936 12.78 27.46 0.41
N ILE A 937 12.72 28.25 1.49
CA ILE A 937 13.69 28.17 2.57
C ILE A 937 13.21 27.17 3.61
N TYR A 938 14.05 26.19 3.92
CA TYR A 938 13.77 25.13 4.87
C TYR A 938 14.88 25.04 5.92
N GLU A 939 14.49 24.69 7.14
CA GLU A 939 15.38 24.50 8.29
C GLU A 939 15.09 23.15 8.95
N SER A 940 16.13 22.43 9.37
CA SER A 940 16.04 21.12 10.04
C SER A 940 17.35 20.76 10.73
N LYS A 941 17.40 19.62 11.43
CA LYS A 941 18.67 19.00 11.81
C LYS A 941 19.15 18.03 10.73
N VAL A 942 20.46 17.76 10.69
CA VAL A 942 21.02 16.67 9.86
C VAL A 942 20.44 15.33 10.30
N ALA A 943 20.22 15.15 11.60
CA ALA A 943 19.54 13.98 12.15
C ALA A 943 18.13 13.74 11.58
N ASP A 944 17.40 14.78 11.18
CA ASP A 944 16.04 14.68 10.65
C ASP A 944 16.01 14.36 9.14
N GLN A 945 17.16 14.37 8.46
CA GLN A 945 17.24 14.08 7.03
C GLN A 945 17.29 12.58 6.71
N TYR A 946 17.57 11.73 7.69
CA TYR A 946 17.58 10.28 7.51
C TYR A 946 16.15 9.74 7.47
N PHE A 947 15.78 9.10 6.37
CA PHE A 947 14.56 8.29 6.30
C PHE A 947 14.89 6.80 6.47
N GLN A 948 14.29 6.17 7.48
CA GLN A 948 14.56 4.79 7.87
C GLN A 948 13.75 3.79 7.03
N TYR A 949 14.14 3.56 5.78
CA TYR A 949 13.59 2.45 4.98
C TYR A 949 13.89 1.09 5.63
N VAL A 950 12.97 0.12 5.50
CA VAL A 950 13.10 -1.24 6.09
C VAL A 950 14.44 -1.89 5.68
N ARG A 951 14.74 -1.90 4.38
CA ARG A 951 16.09 -2.17 3.87
C ARG A 951 16.84 -0.85 3.71
N PRO A 952 18.02 -0.68 4.34
CA PRO A 952 18.83 0.53 4.16
C PRO A 952 19.23 0.79 2.71
N GLN A 953 19.10 2.06 2.27
CA GLN A 953 19.37 2.49 0.88
C GLN A 953 19.56 4.01 0.76
N GLU A 954 19.76 4.52 -0.46
CA GLU A 954 19.87 5.96 -0.73
C GLU A 954 18.65 6.71 -0.21
N ASN A 955 18.91 7.83 0.49
CA ASN A 955 17.92 8.65 1.17
C ASN A 955 18.46 10.09 1.41
N GLY A 956 17.59 10.99 1.88
CA GLY A 956 17.89 12.34 2.32
C GLY A 956 18.18 13.36 1.22
N TYR A 957 18.03 12.99 -0.06
CA TYR A 957 18.39 13.85 -1.20
C TYR A 957 17.42 15.02 -1.43
N LYS A 958 17.95 16.16 -1.88
CA LYS A 958 17.22 17.37 -2.29
C LYS A 958 17.70 17.83 -3.66
N THR A 959 16.77 18.24 -4.54
CA THR A 959 17.10 18.83 -5.85
C THR A 959 16.95 20.36 -5.85
N ASP A 960 17.49 20.99 -6.90
CA ASP A 960 17.36 22.41 -7.21
C ASP A 960 17.69 23.36 -6.05
N ALA A 961 18.69 23.02 -5.23
CA ALA A 961 19.16 23.90 -4.18
C ALA A 961 20.06 25.00 -4.76
N ARG A 962 19.73 26.25 -4.49
CA ARG A 962 20.58 27.41 -4.81
C ARG A 962 21.72 27.48 -3.81
N TRP A 963 21.40 27.23 -2.53
CA TRP A 963 22.39 27.11 -1.46
C TRP A 963 21.89 26.26 -0.30
N PHE A 964 22.82 25.70 0.47
CA PHE A 964 22.57 25.13 1.81
C PHE A 964 23.65 25.58 2.81
N GLU A 965 23.30 25.59 4.09
CA GLU A 965 24.13 25.99 5.22
C GLU A 965 24.14 24.89 6.27
N LEU A 966 25.32 24.60 6.82
CA LEU A 966 25.49 23.72 7.98
C LEU A 966 26.20 24.49 9.08
N ARG A 967 25.51 24.69 10.21
CA ARG A 967 25.99 25.50 11.34
C ARG A 967 26.04 24.70 12.63
N ASN A 968 27.03 25.03 13.45
CA ASN A 968 27.02 24.61 14.85
C ASN A 968 26.15 25.55 15.70
N GLU A 969 25.94 25.17 16.97
CA GLU A 969 25.12 25.93 17.92
C GLU A 969 25.59 27.39 18.18
N ASN A 970 26.85 27.71 17.84
CA ASN A 970 27.40 29.07 17.98
C ASN A 970 27.25 29.92 16.71
N GLY A 971 26.60 29.42 15.66
CA GLY A 971 26.39 30.13 14.40
C GLY A 971 27.49 29.95 13.34
N LEU A 972 28.69 29.51 13.75
CA LEU A 972 29.80 29.19 12.84
C LEU A 972 29.43 27.98 11.97
N GLY A 973 29.73 28.07 10.67
CA GLY A 973 29.39 27.03 9.70
C GLY A 973 29.98 27.22 8.32
N LEU A 974 29.44 26.48 7.37
CA LEU A 974 29.69 26.65 5.94
C LEU A 974 28.39 26.91 5.20
N LYS A 975 28.43 27.82 4.22
CA LYS A 975 27.41 27.98 3.17
C LYS A 975 27.96 27.42 1.88
N ILE A 976 27.15 26.62 1.21
CA ILE A 976 27.46 26.00 -0.08
C ILE A 976 26.47 26.57 -1.09
N SER A 977 26.95 27.21 -2.15
CA SER A 977 26.12 27.84 -3.19
C SER A 977 26.41 27.22 -4.55
N GLY A 978 25.36 26.85 -5.31
CA GLY A 978 25.48 26.33 -6.67
C GLY A 978 25.66 27.43 -7.72
N ASP A 979 26.06 27.02 -8.93
CA ASP A 979 26.14 27.89 -10.13
C ASP A 979 25.38 27.26 -11.31
N PRO A 980 24.05 27.48 -11.44
CA PRO A 980 23.17 28.22 -10.53
C PRO A 980 22.54 27.36 -9.41
N VAL A 981 22.48 26.03 -9.56
CA VAL A 981 21.86 25.11 -8.60
C VAL A 981 22.68 23.84 -8.42
N ILE A 982 22.46 23.15 -7.30
CA ILE A 982 23.04 21.87 -6.92
C ILE A 982 21.97 20.96 -6.32
N GLY A 983 22.19 19.65 -6.39
CA GLY A 983 21.54 18.69 -5.51
C GLY A 983 22.42 18.40 -4.29
N PHE A 984 21.82 17.98 -3.19
CA PHE A 984 22.60 17.63 -1.99
C PHE A 984 21.89 16.62 -1.08
N SER A 985 22.69 15.96 -0.24
CA SER A 985 22.22 15.25 0.94
C SER A 985 23.18 15.48 2.11
N THR A 986 22.65 15.49 3.33
CA THR A 986 23.43 15.62 4.57
C THR A 986 22.94 14.59 5.56
N LEU A 987 23.81 13.66 5.97
CA LEU A 987 23.46 12.57 6.89
C LEU A 987 24.54 12.39 7.95
N HIS A 988 24.23 11.67 9.04
CA HIS A 988 25.24 11.24 10.01
C HIS A 988 25.89 9.89 9.68
N ASN A 989 25.70 9.42 8.46
CA ASN A 989 26.23 8.17 7.96
C ASN A 989 26.85 8.39 6.58
N PRO A 990 28.05 7.83 6.31
CA PRO A 990 28.59 7.81 4.96
C PRO A 990 27.67 6.99 4.04
N ILE A 991 27.67 7.29 2.74
CA ILE A 991 26.83 6.59 1.76
C ILE A 991 27.10 5.07 1.76
N GLU A 992 28.32 4.67 2.09
CA GLU A 992 28.73 3.27 2.21
C GLU A 992 27.92 2.47 3.23
N ASP A 993 27.40 3.10 4.29
CA ASP A 993 26.56 2.40 5.27
C ASP A 993 25.23 1.95 4.64
N PHE A 994 24.76 2.63 3.59
CA PHE A 994 23.53 2.30 2.86
C PHE A 994 23.79 1.49 1.59
N ASP A 995 25.02 1.49 1.07
CA ASP A 995 25.37 0.83 -0.19
C ASP A 995 25.37 -0.70 -0.04
N MET A 996 24.79 -1.40 -1.02
CA MET A 996 24.80 -2.86 -1.04
C MET A 996 26.14 -3.39 -1.56
N GLU A 997 26.68 -4.43 -0.93
CA GLU A 997 27.91 -5.07 -1.42
C GLU A 997 27.62 -6.05 -2.57
N ASP A 998 26.51 -6.79 -2.50
CA ASP A 998 26.00 -7.62 -3.59
C ASP A 998 24.47 -7.72 -3.57
N ARG A 999 23.89 -8.42 -4.55
CA ARG A 999 22.44 -8.55 -4.78
C ARG A 999 21.68 -9.24 -3.66
N ASN A 1000 22.35 -10.00 -2.80
CA ASN A 1000 21.77 -10.68 -1.65
C ASN A 1000 21.85 -9.84 -0.37
N ASP A 1001 21.91 -8.51 -0.50
CA ASP A 1001 21.86 -7.58 0.63
C ASP A 1001 20.68 -7.91 1.55
N TYR A 1002 21.03 -8.25 2.79
CA TYR A 1002 20.17 -8.78 3.83
C TYR A 1002 20.36 -8.00 5.14
N ARG A 1003 20.48 -6.68 5.00
CA ARG A 1003 20.62 -5.73 6.10
C ARG A 1003 19.28 -5.14 6.51
N HIS A 1004 19.24 -4.63 7.73
CA HIS A 1004 18.07 -4.08 8.38
C HIS A 1004 18.36 -2.67 8.88
N SER A 1005 17.29 -1.95 9.23
CA SER A 1005 17.41 -0.56 9.67
C SER A 1005 18.25 -0.39 10.95
N ASN A 1006 18.33 -1.41 11.81
CA ASN A 1006 19.18 -1.43 13.01
C ASN A 1006 20.67 -1.70 12.72
N ASP A 1007 21.05 -2.09 11.49
CA ASP A 1007 22.46 -2.17 11.08
C ASP A 1007 23.08 -0.79 10.84
N ILE A 1008 22.23 0.24 10.69
CA ILE A 1008 22.66 1.62 10.43
C ILE A 1008 22.90 2.35 11.74
N VAL A 1009 24.16 2.44 12.13
CA VAL A 1009 24.59 3.10 13.36
C VAL A 1009 25.13 4.49 13.04
N LYS A 1010 24.53 5.53 13.65
CA LYS A 1010 25.00 6.93 13.57
C LYS A 1010 26.51 7.05 13.80
N LYS A 1011 27.22 7.79 12.95
CA LYS A 1011 28.66 8.07 13.07
C LYS A 1011 28.93 9.47 13.63
N ASP A 1012 30.19 9.72 14.02
CA ASP A 1012 30.66 10.99 14.59
C ASP A 1012 31.07 11.99 13.50
N GLY A 1013 30.12 12.35 12.62
CA GLY A 1013 30.34 13.28 11.52
C GLY A 1013 29.04 13.71 10.83
N VAL A 1014 29.15 14.70 9.94
CA VAL A 1014 28.13 15.08 8.96
C VAL A 1014 28.70 14.79 7.58
N PHE A 1015 28.12 13.80 6.90
CA PHE A 1015 28.51 13.34 5.57
C PHE A 1015 27.63 14.01 4.54
N ILE A 1016 28.27 14.65 3.58
CA ILE A 1016 27.62 15.54 2.62
C ILE A 1016 27.86 15.01 1.22
N CYS A 1017 26.82 14.98 0.39
CA CYS A 1017 26.95 14.93 -1.06
C CYS A 1017 26.54 16.29 -1.65
N THR A 1018 27.30 16.77 -2.62
CA THR A 1018 27.06 18.03 -3.34
C THR A 1018 27.20 17.74 -4.84
N ASP A 1019 26.05 17.67 -5.49
CA ASP A 1019 25.90 17.02 -6.78
C ASP A 1019 25.47 18.02 -7.85
N LEU A 1020 25.95 17.84 -9.08
CA LEU A 1020 25.30 18.42 -10.25
C LEU A 1020 23.92 17.78 -10.43
N ILE A 1021 23.89 16.46 -10.39
CA ILE A 1021 22.69 15.67 -10.66
C ILE A 1021 22.85 14.22 -10.15
N GLN A 1022 21.73 13.63 -9.78
CA GLN A 1022 21.58 12.22 -9.44
C GLN A 1022 20.45 11.63 -10.27
N MET A 1023 20.59 10.39 -10.75
CA MET A 1023 19.56 9.73 -11.56
C MET A 1023 18.25 9.52 -10.76
N GLY A 1024 17.13 9.37 -11.47
CA GLY A 1024 15.82 9.15 -10.85
C GLY A 1024 15.73 7.88 -9.99
N VAL A 1025 14.68 7.76 -9.19
CA VAL A 1025 14.42 6.58 -8.35
C VAL A 1025 13.65 5.46 -9.04
N ALA A 1026 13.05 5.72 -10.21
CA ALA A 1026 12.16 4.79 -10.92
C ALA A 1026 10.89 4.42 -10.11
N GLY A 1027 10.11 3.46 -10.59
CA GLY A 1027 8.92 3.01 -9.88
C GLY A 1027 7.86 2.31 -10.73
N ASP A 1028 8.02 2.20 -12.05
CA ASP A 1028 7.09 1.41 -12.88
C ASP A 1028 6.97 -0.03 -12.34
N ASN A 1029 8.10 -0.65 -11.98
CA ASN A 1029 8.21 -1.90 -11.20
C ASN A 1029 9.61 -2.04 -10.57
N SER A 1030 9.80 -3.01 -9.68
CA SER A 1030 11.07 -3.27 -8.96
C SER A 1030 11.78 -4.56 -9.42
N TRP A 1031 11.54 -5.02 -10.65
CA TRP A 1031 12.14 -6.26 -11.20
C TRP A 1031 12.67 -6.10 -12.63
N GLY A 1032 12.99 -4.87 -13.03
CA GLY A 1032 13.67 -4.63 -14.31
C GLY A 1032 13.55 -3.20 -14.83
N ALA A 1033 12.49 -2.48 -14.47
CA ALA A 1033 12.30 -1.10 -14.90
C ALA A 1033 13.43 -0.19 -14.39
N GLN A 1034 13.73 0.83 -15.17
CA GLN A 1034 14.71 1.87 -14.86
C GLN A 1034 13.98 3.22 -14.87
N PRO A 1035 14.59 4.30 -14.36
CA PRO A 1035 14.03 5.63 -14.54
C PRO A 1035 13.78 5.90 -16.03
N MET A 1036 12.73 6.65 -16.36
CA MET A 1036 12.49 7.05 -17.76
C MET A 1036 13.74 7.74 -18.32
N GLN A 1037 13.94 7.66 -19.64
CA GLN A 1037 15.18 8.12 -20.30
C GLN A 1037 15.57 9.57 -19.92
N GLN A 1038 14.59 10.46 -19.75
CA GLN A 1038 14.81 11.86 -19.34
C GLN A 1038 15.32 12.04 -17.90
N TYR A 1039 15.23 11.00 -17.06
CA TYR A 1039 15.70 10.95 -15.68
C TYR A 1039 16.93 10.06 -15.51
N GLN A 1040 17.60 9.71 -16.62
CA GLN A 1040 18.89 9.03 -16.63
C GLN A 1040 20.00 10.03 -16.95
N ILE A 1041 21.24 9.72 -16.58
CA ILE A 1041 22.40 10.57 -16.84
C ILE A 1041 23.32 9.85 -17.84
N PRO A 1042 23.28 10.20 -19.13
CA PRO A 1042 24.19 9.61 -20.13
C PRO A 1042 25.65 9.87 -19.79
N ALA A 1043 26.56 8.94 -20.10
CA ALA A 1043 27.99 9.21 -19.97
C ALA A 1043 28.48 10.10 -21.13
N LYS A 1044 28.72 11.38 -20.84
CA LYS A 1044 29.23 12.41 -21.76
C LYS A 1044 30.04 13.43 -20.96
N ASP A 1045 30.52 14.49 -21.60
CA ASP A 1045 31.19 15.56 -20.88
C ASP A 1045 30.24 16.31 -19.94
N TYR A 1046 30.69 16.56 -18.72
CA TYR A 1046 29.97 17.32 -17.70
C TYR A 1046 30.91 18.30 -17.01
N GLN A 1047 30.39 19.49 -16.73
CA GLN A 1047 31.06 20.47 -15.89
C GLN A 1047 30.05 21.08 -14.93
N TYR A 1048 30.43 21.22 -13.67
CA TYR A 1048 29.65 21.98 -12.69
C TYR A 1048 30.54 22.66 -11.68
N SER A 1049 30.01 23.74 -11.09
CA SER A 1049 30.70 24.52 -10.08
C SER A 1049 29.82 24.78 -8.87
N PHE A 1050 30.45 24.90 -7.71
CA PHE A 1050 29.81 25.37 -6.49
C PHE A 1050 30.84 26.13 -5.64
N THR A 1051 30.36 26.93 -4.70
CA THR A 1051 31.19 27.73 -3.80
C THR A 1051 30.99 27.29 -2.36
N ILE A 1052 32.07 27.17 -1.60
CA ILE A 1052 32.09 26.92 -0.16
C ILE A 1052 32.54 28.20 0.54
N GLU A 1053 31.70 28.74 1.43
CA GLU A 1053 31.98 30.00 2.14
C GLU A 1053 31.83 29.81 3.66
N PRO A 1054 32.82 30.21 4.48
CA PRO A 1054 32.65 30.24 5.93
C PRO A 1054 31.63 31.31 6.34
N ILE A 1055 30.72 30.95 7.26
CA ILE A 1055 29.68 31.83 7.79
C ILE A 1055 29.74 31.86 9.32
N PHE A 1056 29.32 32.99 9.91
CA PHE A 1056 29.31 33.24 11.35
C PHE A 1056 27.90 33.55 11.85
#